data_AF-A0A7Y6UF68-F1
#
_entry.id   AF-A0A7Y6UF68-F1
#
_cell.length_a   1.000
_cell.length_b   1.000
_cell.length_c   1.000
_cell.angle_alpha   90.00
_cell.angle_beta   90.00
_cell.angle_gamma   90.00
#
_symmetry.space_group_name_H-M   'P 1'
#
loop_
_entity.id
_entity.type
_entity.pdbx_description
1 polymer ?
#
loop_
_entity_poly.entity_id
_entity_poly.type
_entity_poly.pdbx_seq_one_letter_code
_entity_poly.pdbx_strand_id
1 'polypeptide(L)'
;MFAAACGGVPDEQHPPTQSLTFGELVYRVVRANLETATTCQLESVGQLEPHHADFVRSFDYALSEDIRNDLPDLVGNTIVPVVQNGTLPELVDRIGEALALLVDDQVDPNRETLKAIVSLASSPTLVESTMVTDLAAGVFASPNLPQVLHSARLLMQEHDGVDLVLNDVLSLATHEDAATPSSCTGLVLDDVQGTLLRTDGFVEDTRYALGQPGWMVRPDPNGNPKVLVDAVTNKLAQPFVDADGNEVADVGPTGLPVDAFGRLIDLPYLGVTGTRDNRGRALNPHGGLLYDYYDVKRTPLSFMMQIAADFFEADVHHQIPAIADAVLGAPVTCSDGPTCRAYSSANHPLADLAHLGLELLRYPQASKLMEVLHQLFEDDPDKAEDLLVAAGDVVGALQNSTLTITDSAMYDAFIGIVPLVRQIFTTSNTTGKSTPRLLVDLIAGMTPAEKAQIEQSVSWMVEYKSLSSRPNPMPNGPRVDYGKNRFYLNGSTWVDNRSGLEQAIELLAYADCGFIGCSRGTVSTSCAAATALNGSFGDPDDGTVSEWLLGAMSSKSPQTVSSLINFVDWLNGFSIPFVCNGAGCALEALGCSSAQADDAAAHIPALVSLANSGGLDWLLPIARVFDQQHQMAALVDIFDYIAADFWKGGEYDRKVDNANSFVRRLEPPILSSAKAGAIVKILAALDVLHGIQVPNSTDRASYLLVDVADYAIKLRTVNTRLAPVAGSSIATELLKVARTISARIEAANAKDSVAAVTGFASQYLTETTTLPGGRRVLARPNMRLMFAVGLQAAADLSALSPASQACYIDQFQRDSQTFLTGRNFATLVRLMKQFVVSPNAAPVEDWLVSLLRGRQAPAVEAYGPILQLTAAAASADIAGDDLSSVASWLQRVAKDNESTAMTTLVALDDMIQSDTSGATVQILRNLVGPGPATDGAAPVSVFAATLGDVASVDTGNSCEMRELVTVPMLEYVVTNLSEFLLDDVNGITSIWKLVGTLAPH
;
A
#
# COMPACT_ATOMS: atom_id res chain seq x y z
N MET A 1 21.93 -53.98 -41.46
CA MET A 1 23.18 -54.12 -42.23
C MET A 1 23.94 -52.83 -42.01
N PHE A 2 25.12 -52.89 -41.40
CA PHE A 2 26.01 -51.74 -41.21
C PHE A 2 26.27 -51.01 -42.55
N ALA A 3 26.42 -49.68 -42.47
CA ALA A 3 26.94 -48.71 -43.47
C ALA A 3 25.93 -47.75 -44.15
N ALA A 4 26.37 -46.48 -44.25
CA ALA A 4 25.81 -45.27 -44.89
C ALA A 4 24.79 -44.48 -44.02
N ALA A 5 24.96 -43.20 -43.67
CA ALA A 5 25.86 -42.15 -44.17
C ALA A 5 26.25 -41.17 -43.06
N CYS A 6 27.55 -41.09 -42.74
CA CYS A 6 28.16 -39.86 -42.22
C CYS A 6 28.68 -39.11 -43.46
N GLY A 7 28.04 -38.00 -43.83
CA GLY A 7 28.62 -37.02 -44.75
C GLY A 7 29.87 -36.41 -44.11
N GLY A 8 30.92 -36.24 -44.91
CA GLY A 8 32.29 -36.03 -44.44
C GLY A 8 32.49 -34.80 -43.54
N VAL A 9 33.06 -35.05 -42.37
CA VAL A 9 33.82 -34.06 -41.60
C VAL A 9 35.08 -33.71 -42.43
N PRO A 10 35.42 -32.44 -42.64
CA PRO A 10 36.67 -32.06 -43.29
C PRO A 10 37.87 -32.63 -42.53
N ASP A 11 38.78 -33.27 -43.27
CA ASP A 11 39.99 -33.89 -42.74
C ASP A 11 41.06 -32.81 -42.46
N GLU A 12 40.94 -32.11 -41.31
CA GLU A 12 41.99 -31.24 -40.80
C GLU A 12 43.06 -32.04 -40.04
N GLN A 13 44.29 -32.04 -40.57
CA GLN A 13 45.45 -32.64 -39.92
C GLN A 13 45.83 -31.84 -38.66
N HIS A 14 45.67 -32.44 -37.48
CA HIS A 14 46.22 -31.90 -36.23
C HIS A 14 47.55 -32.56 -35.83
N PRO A 15 48.48 -31.79 -35.21
CA PRO A 15 49.64 -32.36 -34.54
C PRO A 15 49.23 -33.15 -33.27
N PRO A 16 49.94 -34.23 -32.90
CA PRO A 16 49.34 -35.37 -32.19
C PRO A 16 49.20 -35.24 -30.65
N THR A 17 49.12 -34.04 -30.05
CA THR A 17 49.37 -33.90 -28.60
C THR A 17 48.45 -32.98 -27.78
N GLN A 18 47.31 -32.51 -28.29
CA GLN A 18 46.31 -31.84 -27.45
C GLN A 18 44.99 -32.62 -27.45
N SER A 19 44.59 -33.10 -26.27
CA SER A 19 43.23 -33.60 -26.04
C SER A 19 42.25 -32.46 -26.25
N LEU A 20 41.34 -32.62 -27.21
CA LEU A 20 40.24 -31.70 -27.47
C LEU A 20 39.40 -31.50 -26.21
N THR A 21 39.17 -30.25 -25.81
CA THR A 21 38.25 -29.94 -24.71
C THR A 21 36.80 -30.12 -25.17
N PHE A 22 35.87 -30.20 -24.22
CA PHE A 22 34.47 -30.45 -24.56
C PHE A 22 33.84 -29.21 -25.22
N GLY A 23 34.19 -28.01 -24.78
CA GLY A 23 33.83 -26.75 -25.45
C GLY A 23 34.34 -26.68 -26.89
N GLU A 24 35.56 -27.14 -27.15
CA GLU A 24 36.12 -27.19 -28.51
C GLU A 24 35.39 -28.20 -29.40
N LEU A 25 34.96 -29.34 -28.84
CA LEU A 25 34.11 -30.30 -29.57
C LEU A 25 32.74 -29.71 -29.91
N VAL A 26 32.08 -29.04 -28.95
CA VAL A 26 30.78 -28.42 -29.18
C VAL A 26 30.87 -27.28 -30.20
N TYR A 27 31.88 -26.42 -30.09
CA TYR A 27 32.13 -25.35 -31.06
C TYR A 27 32.29 -25.93 -32.49
N ARG A 28 33.03 -27.03 -32.63
CA ARG A 28 33.21 -27.70 -33.94
C ARG A 28 31.92 -28.29 -34.48
N VAL A 29 31.06 -28.84 -33.63
CA VAL A 29 29.74 -29.35 -34.04
C VAL A 29 28.85 -28.21 -34.52
N VAL A 30 28.79 -27.10 -33.76
CA VAL A 30 28.02 -25.90 -34.14
C VAL A 30 28.55 -25.34 -35.45
N ARG A 31 29.86 -25.16 -35.56
CA ARG A 31 30.52 -24.73 -36.80
C ARG A 31 30.22 -25.66 -37.97
N ALA A 32 30.36 -26.98 -37.80
CA ALA A 32 30.10 -27.94 -38.86
C ALA A 32 28.62 -27.92 -39.31
N ASN A 33 27.67 -27.73 -38.37
CA ASN A 33 26.27 -27.58 -38.71
C ASN A 33 26.01 -26.29 -39.50
N LEU A 34 26.63 -25.16 -39.11
CA LEU A 34 26.57 -23.91 -39.87
C LEU A 34 27.25 -24.03 -41.24
N GLU A 35 28.31 -24.84 -41.35
CA GLU A 35 28.95 -25.19 -42.62
C GLU A 35 28.06 -26.06 -43.52
N THR A 36 27.06 -26.74 -42.97
CA THR A 36 26.08 -27.50 -43.76
C THR A 36 24.85 -26.68 -44.15
N ALA A 37 24.75 -25.42 -43.70
CA ALA A 37 23.63 -24.55 -44.04
C ALA A 37 23.62 -24.22 -45.54
N THR A 38 22.44 -24.25 -46.15
CA THR A 38 22.25 -24.12 -47.60
C THR A 38 22.37 -22.67 -48.12
N THR A 39 22.40 -21.67 -47.22
CA THR A 39 22.51 -20.23 -47.52
C THR A 39 23.40 -19.52 -46.48
N CYS A 40 24.17 -18.51 -46.91
CA CYS A 40 25.03 -17.65 -46.07
C CYS A 40 26.07 -18.37 -45.18
N GLN A 41 26.52 -19.57 -45.61
CA GLN A 41 27.45 -20.43 -44.89
C GLN A 41 28.75 -19.72 -44.45
N LEU A 42 29.35 -18.95 -45.35
CA LEU A 42 30.63 -18.26 -45.11
C LEU A 42 30.46 -17.08 -44.15
N GLU A 43 29.32 -16.39 -44.21
CA GLU A 43 28.99 -15.26 -43.33
C GLU A 43 28.63 -15.73 -41.93
N SER A 44 27.80 -16.76 -41.77
CA SER A 44 27.47 -17.33 -40.45
C SER A 44 28.68 -17.92 -39.73
N VAL A 45 29.56 -18.61 -40.45
CA VAL A 45 30.84 -19.09 -39.89
C VAL A 45 31.77 -17.91 -39.60
N GLY A 46 31.78 -16.87 -40.44
CA GLY A 46 32.55 -15.65 -40.23
C GLY A 46 32.11 -14.80 -39.04
N GLN A 47 30.85 -14.90 -38.59
CA GLN A 47 30.38 -14.31 -37.34
C GLN A 47 30.68 -15.18 -36.11
N LEU A 48 30.79 -16.50 -36.28
CA LEU A 48 31.14 -17.43 -35.19
C LEU A 48 32.64 -17.42 -34.85
N GLU A 49 33.51 -17.31 -35.85
CA GLU A 49 34.98 -17.37 -35.69
C GLU A 49 35.59 -16.33 -34.73
N PRO A 50 35.16 -15.05 -34.73
CA PRO A 50 35.62 -14.05 -33.77
C PRO A 50 35.36 -14.42 -32.31
N HIS A 51 34.30 -15.21 -32.05
CA HIS A 51 33.89 -15.61 -30.71
C HIS A 51 34.50 -16.94 -30.24
N HIS A 52 35.27 -17.63 -31.09
CA HIS A 52 35.82 -18.98 -30.81
C HIS A 52 36.45 -19.12 -29.42
N ALA A 53 37.39 -18.23 -29.08
CA ALA A 53 38.14 -18.34 -27.84
C ALA A 53 37.29 -18.08 -26.59
N ASP A 54 36.29 -17.20 -26.67
CA ASP A 54 35.41 -16.87 -25.55
C ASP A 54 34.27 -17.90 -25.43
N PHE A 55 33.75 -18.41 -26.55
CA PHE A 55 32.78 -19.49 -26.58
C PHE A 55 33.36 -20.77 -25.97
N VAL A 56 34.53 -21.23 -26.42
CA VAL A 56 35.16 -22.47 -25.94
C VAL A 56 35.50 -22.37 -24.45
N ARG A 57 36.09 -21.25 -24.01
CA ARG A 57 36.38 -21.01 -22.58
C ARG A 57 35.11 -21.01 -21.75
N SER A 58 34.07 -20.31 -22.18
CA SER A 58 32.80 -20.23 -21.46
C SER A 58 32.13 -21.59 -21.33
N PHE A 59 32.20 -22.42 -22.36
CA PHE A 59 31.64 -23.77 -22.35
C PHE A 59 32.43 -24.73 -21.44
N ASP A 60 33.76 -24.69 -21.50
CA ASP A 60 34.63 -25.48 -20.63
C ASP A 60 34.58 -25.03 -19.15
N TYR A 61 34.22 -23.78 -18.89
CA TYR A 61 34.00 -23.26 -17.53
C TYR A 61 32.61 -23.64 -16.98
N ALA A 62 31.57 -23.57 -17.81
CA ALA A 62 30.24 -24.06 -17.44
C ALA A 62 30.32 -25.54 -16.98
N LEU A 63 31.13 -26.34 -17.66
CA LEU A 63 31.43 -27.74 -17.35
C LEU A 63 32.82 -27.89 -16.71
N SER A 64 32.95 -27.41 -15.46
CA SER A 64 34.21 -27.44 -14.69
C SER A 64 34.89 -28.82 -14.66
N GLU A 65 36.19 -28.87 -14.35
CA GLU A 65 36.96 -30.13 -14.34
C GLU A 65 36.40 -31.17 -13.34
N ASP A 66 35.81 -30.72 -12.23
CA ASP A 66 35.12 -31.58 -11.27
C ASP A 66 33.84 -32.19 -11.87
N ILE A 67 33.04 -31.40 -12.60
CA ILE A 67 31.85 -31.86 -13.32
C ILE A 67 32.22 -32.82 -14.46
N ARG A 68 33.38 -32.62 -15.12
CA ARG A 68 33.87 -33.53 -16.17
C ARG A 68 34.28 -34.90 -15.65
N ASN A 69 34.70 -34.99 -14.39
CA ASN A 69 34.98 -36.27 -13.73
C ASN A 69 33.68 -36.99 -13.31
N ASP A 70 32.64 -36.22 -12.96
CA ASP A 70 31.31 -36.72 -12.60
C ASP A 70 30.35 -36.84 -13.80
N LEU A 71 30.82 -36.54 -15.02
CA LEU A 71 30.03 -36.58 -16.25
C LEU A 71 29.36 -37.94 -16.50
N PRO A 72 29.99 -39.10 -16.21
CA PRO A 72 29.33 -40.40 -16.29
C PRO A 72 28.14 -40.54 -15.33
N ASP A 73 28.23 -39.96 -14.13
CA ASP A 73 27.13 -39.97 -13.14
C ASP A 73 26.05 -38.94 -13.51
N LEU A 74 26.42 -37.74 -14.01
CA LEU A 74 25.47 -36.75 -14.52
C LEU A 74 24.68 -37.30 -15.72
N VAL A 75 25.36 -37.93 -16.68
CA VAL A 75 24.70 -38.53 -17.83
C VAL A 75 23.90 -39.76 -17.40
N GLY A 76 24.49 -40.65 -16.60
CA GLY A 76 23.88 -41.95 -16.25
C GLY A 76 22.77 -41.89 -15.20
N ASN A 77 22.92 -41.07 -14.16
CA ASN A 77 21.99 -41.02 -13.01
C ASN A 77 21.07 -39.79 -13.03
N THR A 78 21.37 -38.74 -13.81
CA THR A 78 20.56 -37.51 -13.87
C THR A 78 19.86 -37.34 -15.22
N ILE A 79 20.59 -37.32 -16.33
CA ILE A 79 20.00 -37.05 -17.66
C ILE A 79 19.27 -38.29 -18.20
N VAL A 80 19.87 -39.48 -18.12
CA VAL A 80 19.29 -40.71 -18.67
C VAL A 80 17.94 -41.06 -18.03
N PRO A 81 17.73 -40.99 -16.69
CA PRO A 81 16.42 -41.28 -16.10
C PRO A 81 15.32 -40.31 -16.55
N VAL A 82 15.64 -39.03 -16.74
CA VAL A 82 14.70 -37.97 -17.19
C VAL A 82 14.44 -38.02 -18.71
N VAL A 83 15.36 -38.61 -19.46
CA VAL A 83 15.10 -38.96 -20.87
C VAL A 83 14.25 -40.23 -20.96
N GLN A 84 14.51 -41.23 -20.11
CA GLN A 84 13.80 -42.51 -20.11
C GLN A 84 12.35 -42.42 -19.60
N ASN A 85 12.09 -41.53 -18.64
CA ASN A 85 10.72 -41.28 -18.15
C ASN A 85 9.90 -40.39 -19.11
N GLY A 86 10.51 -39.88 -20.19
CA GLY A 86 9.85 -39.08 -21.24
C GLY A 86 9.74 -37.59 -20.93
N THR A 87 10.19 -37.13 -19.76
CA THR A 87 9.96 -35.77 -19.28
C THR A 87 10.80 -34.71 -20.00
N LEU A 88 12.06 -35.01 -20.37
CA LEU A 88 12.91 -34.06 -21.10
C LEU A 88 12.48 -33.88 -22.58
N PRO A 89 12.15 -34.94 -23.34
CA PRO A 89 11.59 -34.78 -24.69
C PRO A 89 10.27 -33.98 -24.70
N GLU A 90 9.36 -34.26 -23.77
CA GLU A 90 8.08 -33.54 -23.68
C GLU A 90 8.28 -32.04 -23.42
N LEU A 91 9.23 -31.66 -22.56
CA LEU A 91 9.56 -30.26 -22.33
C LEU A 91 10.00 -29.55 -23.62
N VAL A 92 10.82 -30.22 -24.42
CA VAL A 92 11.42 -29.64 -25.61
C VAL A 92 10.41 -29.47 -26.73
N ASP A 93 9.51 -30.44 -26.92
CA ASP A 93 8.40 -30.33 -27.87
C ASP A 93 7.49 -29.14 -27.51
N ARG A 94 7.18 -28.94 -26.22
CA ARG A 94 6.33 -27.84 -25.76
C ARG A 94 6.96 -26.44 -25.92
N ILE A 95 8.27 -26.31 -25.75
CA ILE A 95 8.97 -25.05 -26.05
C ILE A 95 8.87 -24.75 -27.56
N GLY A 96 8.99 -25.78 -28.40
CA GLY A 96 8.75 -25.67 -29.84
C GLY A 96 7.33 -25.22 -30.17
N GLU A 97 6.31 -25.80 -29.53
CA GLU A 97 4.91 -25.40 -29.70
C GLU A 97 4.66 -23.94 -29.26
N ALA A 98 5.24 -23.51 -28.13
CA ALA A 98 5.13 -22.14 -27.64
C ALA A 98 5.74 -21.12 -28.61
N LEU A 99 6.88 -21.46 -29.21
CA LEU A 99 7.52 -20.63 -30.23
C LEU A 99 6.69 -20.61 -31.53
N ALA A 100 6.05 -21.71 -31.91
CA ALA A 100 5.18 -21.75 -33.07
C ALA A 100 3.96 -20.81 -32.94
N LEU A 101 3.45 -20.58 -31.72
CA LEU A 101 2.34 -19.65 -31.45
C LEU A 101 2.66 -18.17 -31.76
N LEU A 102 3.93 -17.77 -31.78
CA LEU A 102 4.35 -16.40 -32.16
C LEU A 102 4.10 -16.09 -33.64
N VAL A 103 4.05 -17.11 -34.47
CA VAL A 103 3.94 -17.02 -35.94
C VAL A 103 2.63 -17.63 -36.45
N ASP A 104 1.72 -17.99 -35.53
CA ASP A 104 0.44 -18.62 -35.87
C ASP A 104 -0.58 -17.57 -36.36
N ASP A 105 -1.04 -17.76 -37.59
CA ASP A 105 -2.03 -16.92 -38.27
C ASP A 105 -3.40 -16.87 -37.57
N GLN A 106 -3.75 -17.87 -36.74
CA GLN A 106 -4.99 -17.87 -35.97
C GLN A 106 -4.87 -17.14 -34.63
N VAL A 107 -3.66 -17.10 -34.06
CA VAL A 107 -3.40 -16.54 -32.72
C VAL A 107 -2.99 -15.07 -32.81
N ASP A 108 -2.21 -14.71 -33.83
CA ASP A 108 -1.79 -13.33 -34.10
C ASP A 108 -1.86 -12.99 -35.60
N PRO A 109 -3.08 -12.79 -36.15
CA PRO A 109 -3.31 -12.61 -37.58
C PRO A 109 -2.67 -11.34 -38.15
N ASN A 110 -2.39 -10.34 -37.31
CA ASN A 110 -1.78 -9.09 -37.70
C ASN A 110 -0.32 -8.97 -37.24
N ARG A 111 0.25 -10.02 -36.64
CA ARG A 111 1.60 -10.02 -36.03
C ARG A 111 1.80 -8.87 -35.04
N GLU A 112 0.76 -8.48 -34.30
CA GLU A 112 0.81 -7.40 -33.32
C GLU A 112 1.79 -7.72 -32.18
N THR A 113 1.94 -9.00 -31.82
CA THR A 113 2.93 -9.46 -30.85
C THR A 113 4.35 -9.30 -31.40
N LEU A 114 4.61 -9.73 -32.63
CA LEU A 114 5.94 -9.56 -33.24
C LEU A 114 6.25 -8.08 -33.47
N LYS A 115 5.26 -7.27 -33.86
CA LYS A 115 5.40 -5.81 -33.96
C LYS A 115 5.71 -5.19 -32.61
N ALA A 116 5.05 -5.63 -31.54
CA ALA A 116 5.31 -5.16 -30.19
C ALA A 116 6.69 -5.62 -29.69
N ILE A 117 7.11 -6.86 -29.97
CA ILE A 117 8.47 -7.35 -29.66
C ILE A 117 9.52 -6.54 -30.42
N VAL A 118 9.26 -6.23 -31.69
CA VAL A 118 10.13 -5.36 -32.49
C VAL A 118 10.12 -3.92 -31.96
N SER A 119 8.96 -3.41 -31.54
CA SER A 119 8.82 -2.09 -30.91
C SER A 119 9.58 -2.03 -29.58
N LEU A 120 9.47 -3.04 -28.73
CA LEU A 120 10.23 -3.20 -27.49
C LEU A 120 11.74 -3.35 -27.74
N ALA A 121 12.13 -4.11 -28.76
CA ALA A 121 13.53 -4.31 -29.12
C ALA A 121 14.16 -3.08 -29.81
N SER A 122 13.34 -2.21 -30.39
CA SER A 122 13.77 -0.96 -31.04
C SER A 122 13.52 0.29 -30.17
N SER A 123 12.75 0.15 -29.10
CA SER A 123 12.52 1.16 -28.08
C SER A 123 13.81 1.39 -27.29
N PRO A 124 14.12 2.64 -26.91
CA PRO A 124 15.14 2.94 -25.93
C PRO A 124 14.88 2.17 -24.63
N THR A 125 15.54 1.03 -24.43
CA THR A 125 15.39 0.27 -23.19
C THR A 125 16.47 0.68 -22.19
N LEU A 126 16.05 0.91 -20.95
CA LEU A 126 16.96 0.97 -19.81
C LEU A 126 17.34 -0.44 -19.32
N VAL A 127 16.99 -1.51 -20.03
CA VAL A 127 17.30 -2.89 -19.60
C VAL A 127 18.60 -3.34 -20.23
N GLU A 128 19.64 -3.54 -19.42
CA GLU A 128 20.88 -4.14 -19.87
C GLU A 128 20.79 -5.68 -19.82
N SER A 129 21.41 -6.36 -20.79
CA SER A 129 21.43 -7.84 -20.84
C SER A 129 22.02 -8.47 -19.57
N THR A 130 22.98 -7.77 -18.95
CA THR A 130 23.61 -8.16 -17.68
C THR A 130 22.64 -8.23 -16.51
N MET A 131 21.56 -7.42 -16.50
CA MET A 131 20.58 -7.41 -15.40
C MET A 131 19.78 -8.71 -15.34
N VAL A 132 19.43 -9.26 -16.50
CA VAL A 132 18.70 -10.54 -16.58
C VAL A 132 19.60 -11.70 -16.14
N THR A 133 20.88 -11.66 -16.54
CA THR A 133 21.85 -12.68 -16.11
C THR A 133 22.17 -12.58 -14.62
N ASP A 134 22.26 -11.36 -14.08
CA ASP A 134 22.50 -11.13 -12.65
C ASP A 134 21.31 -11.56 -11.79
N LEU A 135 20.06 -11.34 -12.28
CA LEU A 135 18.86 -11.87 -11.65
C LEU A 135 18.91 -13.40 -11.60
N ALA A 136 19.16 -14.04 -12.73
CA ALA A 136 19.26 -15.50 -12.82
C ALA A 136 20.35 -16.01 -11.87
N ALA A 137 21.53 -15.40 -11.88
CA ALA A 137 22.62 -15.74 -10.98
C ALA A 137 22.27 -15.58 -9.51
N GLY A 138 21.54 -14.51 -9.14
CA GLY A 138 21.04 -14.31 -7.78
C GLY A 138 20.04 -15.38 -7.34
N VAL A 139 19.14 -15.80 -8.24
CA VAL A 139 18.18 -16.88 -8.00
C VAL A 139 18.90 -18.22 -7.84
N PHE A 140 19.82 -18.55 -8.74
CA PHE A 140 20.57 -19.81 -8.73
C PHE A 140 21.63 -19.90 -7.62
N ALA A 141 22.08 -18.77 -7.08
CA ALA A 141 23.01 -18.72 -5.95
C ALA A 141 22.39 -19.17 -4.62
N SER A 142 21.06 -19.33 -4.55
CA SER A 142 20.39 -19.80 -3.32
C SER A 142 20.84 -21.23 -2.96
N PRO A 143 21.36 -21.46 -1.73
CA PRO A 143 21.74 -22.81 -1.29
C PRO A 143 20.53 -23.72 -1.08
N ASN A 144 19.35 -23.14 -0.83
CA ASN A 144 18.11 -23.87 -0.59
C ASN A 144 17.31 -24.12 -1.87
N LEU A 145 17.82 -23.71 -3.04
CA LEU A 145 17.09 -23.80 -4.31
C LEU A 145 16.49 -25.19 -4.59
N PRO A 146 17.18 -26.33 -4.36
CA PRO A 146 16.58 -27.65 -4.56
C PRO A 146 15.34 -27.89 -3.68
N GLN A 147 15.42 -27.50 -2.41
CA GLN A 147 14.30 -27.63 -1.48
C GLN A 147 13.15 -26.69 -1.86
N VAL A 148 13.46 -25.46 -2.29
CA VAL A 148 12.47 -24.48 -2.73
C VAL A 148 11.74 -24.97 -3.98
N LEU A 149 12.46 -25.48 -4.99
CA LEU A 149 11.86 -26.00 -6.22
C LEU A 149 10.97 -27.21 -5.93
N HIS A 150 11.42 -28.11 -5.06
CA HIS A 150 10.62 -29.25 -4.64
C HIS A 150 9.35 -28.82 -3.89
N SER A 151 9.48 -27.93 -2.91
CA SER A 151 8.35 -27.40 -2.14
C SER A 151 7.39 -26.59 -3.02
N ALA A 152 7.89 -25.79 -3.96
CA ALA A 152 7.07 -25.06 -4.93
C ALA A 152 6.31 -26.02 -5.85
N ARG A 153 6.95 -27.07 -6.36
CA ARG A 153 6.28 -28.12 -7.14
C ARG A 153 5.16 -28.78 -6.34
N LEU A 154 5.45 -29.23 -5.12
CA LEU A 154 4.45 -29.89 -4.27
C LEU A 154 3.30 -28.94 -3.95
N LEU A 155 3.59 -27.69 -3.60
CA LEU A 155 2.60 -26.65 -3.36
C LEU A 155 1.73 -26.40 -4.60
N MET A 156 2.32 -26.34 -5.79
CA MET A 156 1.60 -26.16 -7.06
C MET A 156 0.74 -27.38 -7.44
N GLN A 157 1.11 -28.59 -7.00
CA GLN A 157 0.34 -29.83 -7.17
C GLN A 157 -0.77 -29.98 -6.13
N GLU A 158 -0.77 -29.19 -5.06
CA GLU A 158 -1.82 -29.25 -4.07
C GLU A 158 -3.14 -28.75 -4.63
N HIS A 159 -4.21 -29.35 -4.12
CA HIS A 159 -5.58 -28.97 -4.46
C HIS A 159 -6.08 -27.99 -3.41
N ASP A 160 -6.53 -26.82 -3.84
CA ASP A 160 -6.97 -25.74 -2.94
C ASP A 160 -8.42 -25.92 -2.44
N GLY A 161 -9.10 -26.94 -2.99
CA GLY A 161 -10.50 -27.28 -2.72
C GLY A 161 -11.40 -27.15 -3.95
N VAL A 162 -10.93 -26.50 -5.02
CA VAL A 162 -11.64 -26.37 -6.30
C VAL A 162 -10.79 -26.84 -7.48
N ASP A 163 -9.53 -26.43 -7.55
CA ASP A 163 -8.56 -26.84 -8.56
C ASP A 163 -7.13 -26.91 -8.00
N LEU A 164 -6.15 -27.11 -8.89
CA LEU A 164 -4.75 -27.11 -8.52
C LEU A 164 -4.30 -25.66 -8.27
N VAL A 165 -3.45 -25.47 -7.26
CA VAL A 165 -2.84 -24.18 -6.93
C VAL A 165 -2.08 -23.59 -8.11
N LEU A 166 -1.47 -24.45 -8.92
CA LEU A 166 -0.87 -24.06 -10.19
C LEU A 166 -1.84 -23.26 -11.08
N ASN A 167 -3.09 -23.73 -11.18
CA ASN A 167 -4.10 -23.10 -12.04
C ASN A 167 -4.47 -21.72 -11.51
N ASP A 168 -4.47 -21.54 -10.20
CA ASP A 168 -4.66 -20.24 -9.56
C ASP A 168 -3.48 -19.30 -9.84
N VAL A 169 -2.23 -19.74 -9.67
CA VAL A 169 -1.03 -18.94 -9.98
C VAL A 169 -0.99 -18.56 -11.45
N LEU A 170 -1.20 -19.52 -12.34
CA LEU A 170 -1.27 -19.28 -13.77
C LEU A 170 -2.47 -18.40 -14.13
N SER A 171 -3.61 -18.53 -13.45
CA SER A 171 -4.73 -17.62 -13.69
C SER A 171 -4.39 -16.17 -13.34
N LEU A 172 -3.66 -15.91 -12.25
CA LEU A 172 -3.18 -14.55 -11.95
C LEU A 172 -2.21 -14.03 -13.00
N ALA A 173 -1.29 -14.88 -13.45
CA ALA A 173 -0.33 -14.52 -14.49
C ALA A 173 -0.99 -14.33 -15.88
N THR A 174 -2.13 -14.99 -16.11
CA THR A 174 -2.82 -15.01 -17.43
C THR A 174 -4.03 -14.09 -17.54
N HIS A 175 -4.55 -13.52 -16.43
CA HIS A 175 -5.77 -12.69 -16.39
C HIS A 175 -5.53 -11.22 -15.99
N GLU A 176 -4.39 -10.64 -16.32
CA GLU A 176 -4.36 -9.17 -16.44
C GLU A 176 -5.11 -8.80 -17.72
N ASP A 177 -6.41 -8.51 -17.59
CA ASP A 177 -7.11 -7.73 -18.62
C ASP A 177 -6.26 -6.49 -18.87
N ALA A 178 -5.66 -6.39 -20.05
CA ALA A 178 -4.91 -5.21 -20.45
C ALA A 178 -5.77 -3.99 -20.13
N ALA A 179 -5.26 -3.10 -19.25
CA ALA A 179 -6.01 -1.95 -18.81
C ALA A 179 -6.54 -1.23 -20.05
N THR A 180 -7.87 -1.16 -20.19
CA THR A 180 -8.48 -0.47 -21.33
C THR A 180 -7.91 0.95 -21.35
N PRO A 181 -7.37 1.45 -22.48
CA PRO A 181 -6.75 2.77 -22.54
C PRO A 181 -7.69 3.80 -21.93
N SER A 182 -7.19 4.52 -20.91
CA SER A 182 -8.05 5.45 -20.18
C SER A 182 -8.50 6.55 -21.15
N SER A 183 -9.81 6.80 -21.21
CA SER A 183 -10.35 7.94 -21.97
C SER A 183 -10.17 9.28 -21.24
N CYS A 184 -9.64 9.25 -20.02
CA CYS A 184 -9.34 10.44 -19.22
C CYS A 184 -8.06 11.09 -19.74
N THR A 185 -8.03 12.43 -19.78
CA THR A 185 -6.89 13.20 -20.27
C THR A 185 -6.40 14.17 -19.20
N GLY A 186 -5.10 14.47 -19.24
CA GLY A 186 -4.48 15.51 -18.43
C GLY A 186 -3.68 15.02 -17.22
N LEU A 187 -3.78 13.74 -16.84
CA LEU A 187 -2.83 13.14 -15.90
C LEU A 187 -1.62 12.63 -16.68
N VAL A 188 -0.51 13.33 -16.58
CA VAL A 188 0.78 12.87 -17.08
C VAL A 188 1.47 12.19 -15.90
N LEU A 189 1.66 10.87 -15.99
CA LEU A 189 2.23 10.04 -14.92
C LEU A 189 3.77 10.08 -14.88
N ASP A 190 4.40 11.02 -15.58
CA ASP A 190 5.86 11.24 -15.61
C ASP A 190 6.46 11.33 -14.20
N ASP A 191 5.67 11.77 -13.20
CA ASP A 191 6.14 11.97 -11.84
C ASP A 191 5.99 10.74 -10.94
N VAL A 192 5.18 9.72 -11.26
CA VAL A 192 5.13 8.50 -10.41
C VAL A 192 6.43 7.72 -10.52
N GLN A 193 7.02 7.68 -11.71
CA GLN A 193 8.37 7.15 -11.90
C GLN A 193 9.41 8.03 -11.18
N GLY A 194 9.39 9.35 -11.40
CA GLY A 194 10.26 10.30 -10.72
C GLY A 194 10.21 10.16 -9.20
N THR A 195 9.01 9.94 -8.66
CA THR A 195 8.69 9.86 -7.24
C THR A 195 8.97 8.48 -6.63
N LEU A 196 8.68 7.37 -7.32
CA LEU A 196 9.02 6.02 -6.84
C LEU A 196 10.51 5.68 -6.95
N LEU A 197 11.21 6.31 -7.90
CA LEU A 197 12.64 6.14 -8.15
C LEU A 197 13.47 7.34 -7.65
N ARG A 198 12.86 8.24 -6.88
CA ARG A 198 13.54 9.33 -6.18
C ARG A 198 14.52 8.76 -5.17
N THR A 199 15.66 9.42 -5.00
CA THR A 199 16.71 9.05 -4.04
C THR A 199 16.98 10.13 -3.00
N ASP A 200 16.52 11.35 -3.25
CA ASP A 200 16.52 12.46 -2.30
C ASP A 200 15.57 12.19 -1.13
N GLY A 201 16.03 12.53 0.07
CA GLY A 201 15.29 12.28 1.29
C GLY A 201 15.30 10.82 1.77
N PHE A 202 15.89 9.89 1.02
CA PHE A 202 16.09 8.50 1.47
C PHE A 202 17.12 8.45 2.59
N VAL A 203 16.76 7.76 3.68
CA VAL A 203 17.61 7.59 4.85
C VAL A 203 18.00 6.12 4.95
N GLU A 204 19.30 5.85 5.01
CA GLU A 204 19.78 4.50 5.26
C GLU A 204 19.32 4.02 6.64
N ASP A 205 18.49 2.99 6.65
CA ASP A 205 18.03 2.34 7.86
C ASP A 205 18.84 1.06 8.07
N THR A 206 19.63 1.03 9.15
CA THR A 206 20.51 -0.09 9.48
C THR A 206 19.80 -1.43 9.68
N ARG A 207 18.47 -1.44 9.86
CA ARG A 207 17.66 -2.67 9.93
C ARG A 207 17.50 -3.33 8.57
N TYR A 208 17.54 -2.55 7.50
CA TYR A 208 17.44 -3.04 6.14
C TYR A 208 18.84 -3.10 5.52
N ALA A 209 19.38 -4.31 5.37
CA ALA A 209 20.59 -4.53 4.61
C ALA A 209 20.29 -4.34 3.11
N LEU A 210 20.72 -3.21 2.53
CA LEU A 210 20.54 -2.96 1.09
C LEU A 210 21.53 -3.75 0.21
N GLY A 211 22.61 -4.28 0.79
CA GLY A 211 23.65 -4.98 0.04
C GLY A 211 24.48 -4.03 -0.83
N GLN A 212 24.97 -4.51 -1.97
CA GLN A 212 25.71 -3.65 -2.91
C GLN A 212 24.75 -2.73 -3.68
N PRO A 213 25.15 -1.51 -4.07
CA PRO A 213 24.29 -0.61 -4.84
C PRO A 213 23.80 -1.25 -6.15
N GLY A 214 22.52 -1.07 -6.47
CA GLY A 214 21.96 -1.44 -7.77
C GLY A 214 21.88 -0.20 -8.66
N TRP A 215 22.94 0.09 -9.42
CA TRP A 215 22.99 1.32 -10.22
C TRP A 215 21.99 1.27 -11.39
N MET A 216 21.33 2.39 -11.64
CA MET A 216 20.47 2.65 -12.80
C MET A 216 20.78 4.06 -13.31
N VAL A 217 20.33 4.37 -14.53
CA VAL A 217 20.41 5.72 -15.10
C VAL A 217 19.00 6.29 -15.25
N ARG A 218 18.82 7.59 -14.95
CA ARG A 218 17.54 8.27 -15.17
C ARG A 218 17.28 8.41 -16.68
N PRO A 219 16.05 8.22 -17.17
CA PRO A 219 15.76 8.48 -18.57
C PRO A 219 15.77 9.98 -18.88
N ASP A 220 16.04 10.31 -20.13
CA ASP A 220 15.77 11.60 -20.74
C ASP A 220 14.33 11.66 -21.29
N PRO A 221 13.84 12.81 -21.79
CA PRO A 221 12.50 12.92 -22.38
C PRO A 221 12.23 12.01 -23.59
N ASN A 222 13.25 11.36 -24.15
CA ASN A 222 13.14 10.43 -25.27
C ASN A 222 13.25 8.95 -24.80
N GLY A 223 13.30 8.69 -23.49
CA GLY A 223 13.45 7.35 -22.91
C GLY A 223 14.88 6.79 -22.90
N ASN A 224 15.89 7.56 -23.32
CA ASN A 224 17.29 7.13 -23.34
C ASN A 224 18.00 7.38 -22.01
N PRO A 225 19.13 6.71 -21.72
CA PRO A 225 19.97 7.04 -20.57
C PRO A 225 20.39 8.52 -20.59
N LYS A 226 19.97 9.30 -19.58
CA LYS A 226 20.25 10.74 -19.50
C LYS A 226 21.74 11.01 -19.38
N VAL A 227 22.29 11.67 -20.39
CA VAL A 227 23.70 12.06 -20.47
C VAL A 227 23.94 13.32 -19.64
N LEU A 228 25.03 13.33 -18.86
CA LEU A 228 25.41 14.51 -18.09
C LEU A 228 26.20 15.52 -18.92
N VAL A 229 25.96 16.80 -18.63
CA VAL A 229 26.83 17.88 -19.08
C VAL A 229 28.19 17.73 -18.41
N ASP A 230 29.24 17.64 -19.22
CA ASP A 230 30.61 17.56 -18.74
C ASP A 230 31.04 18.90 -18.14
N ALA A 231 31.33 18.90 -16.84
CA ALA A 231 31.71 20.09 -16.08
C ALA A 231 32.96 20.82 -16.64
N VAL A 232 33.82 20.14 -17.41
CA VAL A 232 35.01 20.74 -18.03
C VAL A 232 34.65 21.50 -19.30
N THR A 233 33.75 20.96 -20.11
CA THR A 233 33.42 21.50 -21.44
C THR A 233 32.10 22.30 -21.48
N ASN A 234 31.29 22.18 -20.42
CA ASN A 234 29.94 22.75 -20.32
C ASN A 234 29.04 22.40 -21.52
N LYS A 235 29.24 21.19 -22.05
CA LYS A 235 28.48 20.56 -23.14
C LYS A 235 28.20 19.10 -22.76
N LEU A 236 27.26 18.46 -23.44
CA LEU A 236 27.12 17.01 -23.32
C LEU A 236 28.44 16.32 -23.61
N ALA A 237 28.74 15.30 -22.82
CA ALA A 237 29.97 14.53 -22.95
C ALA A 237 30.03 13.87 -24.34
N GLN A 238 31.17 14.01 -25.02
CA GLN A 238 31.39 13.32 -26.30
C GLN A 238 31.26 11.79 -26.13
N PRO A 239 30.64 11.06 -27.08
CA PRO A 239 30.27 11.47 -28.44
C PRO A 239 28.89 12.14 -28.60
N PHE A 240 28.14 12.34 -27.51
CA PHE A 240 26.79 12.92 -27.56
C PHE A 240 26.80 14.39 -27.99
N VAL A 241 25.77 14.78 -28.72
CA VAL A 241 25.59 16.14 -29.23
C VAL A 241 24.22 16.67 -28.78
N ASP A 242 24.19 17.95 -28.46
CA ASP A 242 22.99 18.73 -28.15
C ASP A 242 23.04 19.96 -29.08
N ALA A 243 22.48 19.82 -30.28
CA ALA A 243 22.51 20.87 -31.30
C ALA A 243 21.42 21.92 -31.09
N ASP A 244 20.32 21.56 -30.43
CA ASP A 244 19.17 22.44 -30.16
C ASP A 244 19.26 23.18 -28.81
N GLY A 245 20.22 22.80 -27.96
CA GLY A 245 20.56 23.46 -26.70
C GLY A 245 19.60 23.15 -25.56
N ASN A 246 18.93 22.00 -25.61
CA ASN A 246 17.93 21.59 -24.62
C ASN A 246 18.52 20.73 -23.47
N GLU A 247 19.83 20.53 -23.45
CA GLU A 247 20.57 19.66 -22.51
C GLU A 247 20.21 18.16 -22.61
N VAL A 248 19.63 17.73 -23.73
CA VAL A 248 19.29 16.35 -24.08
C VAL A 248 20.08 15.93 -25.31
N ALA A 249 20.44 14.66 -25.40
CA ALA A 249 21.15 14.17 -26.57
C ALA A 249 20.23 14.20 -27.81
N ASP A 250 20.75 14.70 -28.92
CA ASP A 250 20.07 14.63 -30.21
C ASP A 250 19.80 13.16 -30.57
N VAL A 251 18.57 12.87 -30.99
CA VAL A 251 18.13 11.51 -31.35
C VAL A 251 17.90 11.38 -32.86
N GLY A 252 18.16 10.17 -33.37
CA GLY A 252 17.84 9.80 -34.75
C GLY A 252 16.36 9.46 -34.96
N PRO A 253 15.95 9.04 -36.17
CA PRO A 253 14.58 8.65 -36.49
C PRO A 253 14.01 7.49 -35.66
N THR A 254 14.90 6.72 -35.02
CA THR A 254 14.56 5.58 -34.14
C THR A 254 14.48 5.98 -32.67
N GLY A 255 14.62 7.27 -32.33
CA GLY A 255 14.61 7.75 -30.95
C GLY A 255 15.90 7.49 -30.17
N LEU A 256 16.93 6.87 -30.79
CA LEU A 256 18.22 6.59 -30.15
C LEU A 256 19.22 7.74 -30.34
N PRO A 257 20.19 7.94 -29.42
CA PRO A 257 21.13 9.06 -29.48
C PRO A 257 22.08 8.95 -30.68
N VAL A 258 22.40 10.10 -31.30
CA VAL A 258 23.33 10.18 -32.44
C VAL A 258 24.53 11.08 -32.17
N ASP A 259 25.65 10.79 -32.83
CA ASP A 259 26.85 11.62 -32.81
C ASP A 259 26.74 12.82 -33.77
N ALA A 260 27.79 13.66 -33.80
CA ALA A 260 27.86 14.84 -34.68
C ALA A 260 27.77 14.53 -36.20
N PHE A 261 27.89 13.26 -36.58
CA PHE A 261 27.80 12.78 -37.96
C PHE A 261 26.48 12.02 -38.23
N GLY A 262 25.56 11.98 -37.27
CA GLY A 262 24.28 11.27 -37.37
C GLY A 262 24.41 9.75 -37.20
N ARG A 263 25.52 9.25 -36.65
CA ARG A 263 25.70 7.82 -36.38
C ARG A 263 25.13 7.48 -35.00
N LEU A 264 24.44 6.35 -34.92
CA LEU A 264 23.89 5.83 -33.67
C LEU A 264 25.01 5.61 -32.63
N ILE A 265 24.75 6.05 -31.41
CA ILE A 265 25.62 5.83 -30.25
C ILE A 265 25.02 4.70 -29.42
N ASP A 266 25.74 3.58 -29.37
CA ASP A 266 25.41 2.43 -28.53
C ASP A 266 26.53 2.28 -27.48
N LEU A 267 26.33 2.92 -26.33
CA LEU A 267 27.25 2.90 -25.20
C LEU A 267 26.50 2.37 -23.97
N PRO A 268 26.78 1.13 -23.53
CA PRO A 268 26.15 0.57 -22.33
C PRO A 268 26.43 1.44 -21.12
N TYR A 269 25.40 1.75 -20.34
CA TYR A 269 25.58 2.63 -19.19
C TYR A 269 26.13 1.86 -17.98
N LEU A 270 26.03 0.53 -17.96
CA LEU A 270 26.77 -0.33 -17.03
C LEU A 270 27.64 -1.33 -17.77
N GLY A 271 28.76 -1.70 -17.16
CA GLY A 271 29.57 -2.80 -17.66
C GLY A 271 31.04 -2.67 -17.31
N VAL A 272 31.81 -3.58 -17.89
CA VAL A 272 33.25 -3.78 -17.64
C VAL A 272 34.13 -3.26 -18.80
N THR A 273 33.52 -2.92 -19.92
CA THR A 273 34.20 -2.47 -21.14
C THR A 273 34.19 -0.93 -21.25
N GLY A 274 35.24 -0.36 -21.85
CA GLY A 274 35.41 1.09 -22.00
C GLY A 274 35.89 1.81 -20.73
N THR A 275 35.83 3.15 -20.72
CA THR A 275 36.22 3.95 -19.55
C THR A 275 35.13 3.87 -18.48
N ARG A 276 35.42 3.19 -17.38
CA ARG A 276 34.46 2.86 -16.32
C ARG A 276 35.09 3.08 -14.94
N ASP A 277 34.27 3.32 -13.92
CA ASP A 277 34.74 3.35 -12.53
C ASP A 277 34.79 1.94 -11.90
N ASN A 278 35.16 1.85 -10.63
CA ASN A 278 35.22 0.59 -9.88
C ASN A 278 33.85 -0.06 -9.61
N ARG A 279 32.76 0.57 -10.05
CA ARG A 279 31.38 0.09 -9.94
C ARG A 279 30.77 -0.22 -11.32
N GLY A 280 31.58 -0.17 -12.38
CA GLY A 280 31.12 -0.43 -13.76
C GLY A 280 30.30 0.71 -14.36
N ARG A 281 30.34 1.92 -13.80
CA ARG A 281 29.63 3.09 -14.33
C ARG A 281 30.47 3.78 -15.39
N ALA A 282 29.85 4.14 -16.51
CA ALA A 282 30.47 4.85 -17.63
C ALA A 282 31.02 6.21 -17.21
N LEU A 283 32.28 6.45 -17.58
CA LEU A 283 32.98 7.70 -17.37
C LEU A 283 33.16 8.45 -18.68
N ASN A 284 33.03 9.76 -18.62
CA ASN A 284 33.37 10.65 -19.71
C ASN A 284 34.91 10.70 -19.91
N PRO A 285 35.41 11.27 -21.02
CA PRO A 285 36.85 11.36 -21.30
C PRO A 285 37.68 12.11 -20.24
N HIS A 286 37.04 12.91 -19.38
CA HIS A 286 37.67 13.68 -18.30
C HIS A 286 37.58 12.98 -16.93
N GLY A 287 37.03 11.76 -16.86
CA GLY A 287 36.91 10.97 -15.63
C GLY A 287 35.70 11.31 -14.76
N GLY A 288 34.78 12.15 -15.22
CA GLY A 288 33.46 12.36 -14.60
C GLY A 288 32.46 11.29 -15.03
N LEU A 289 31.31 11.18 -14.34
CA LEU A 289 30.24 10.27 -14.75
C LEU A 289 29.67 10.70 -16.11
N LEU A 290 29.44 9.74 -16.99
CA LEU A 290 28.87 9.99 -18.33
C LEU A 290 27.36 10.21 -18.27
N TYR A 291 26.67 9.46 -17.42
CA TYR A 291 25.21 9.48 -17.27
C TYR A 291 24.77 9.86 -15.86
N ASP A 292 23.48 10.19 -15.72
CA ASP A 292 22.85 10.51 -14.44
C ASP A 292 22.48 9.23 -13.67
N TYR A 293 23.43 8.73 -12.87
CA TYR A 293 23.28 7.49 -12.12
C TYR A 293 22.57 7.68 -10.78
N TYR A 294 21.70 6.73 -10.44
CA TYR A 294 21.10 6.59 -9.11
C TYR A 294 21.14 5.13 -8.63
N ASP A 295 21.07 4.92 -7.31
CA ASP A 295 21.00 3.57 -6.71
C ASP A 295 19.53 3.20 -6.49
N VAL A 296 19.03 2.23 -7.24
CA VAL A 296 17.63 1.81 -7.20
C VAL A 296 17.23 1.24 -5.83
N LYS A 297 18.20 0.78 -5.04
CA LYS A 297 17.97 0.27 -3.68
C LYS A 297 17.77 1.37 -2.63
N ARG A 298 17.99 2.63 -3.02
CA ARG A 298 17.80 3.80 -2.17
C ARG A 298 16.58 4.60 -2.61
N THR A 299 15.50 3.89 -2.93
CA THR A 299 14.28 4.46 -3.48
C THR A 299 13.05 4.00 -2.69
N PRO A 300 11.92 4.73 -2.76
CA PRO A 300 10.64 4.26 -2.25
C PRO A 300 10.25 2.88 -2.77
N LEU A 301 10.51 2.57 -4.05
CA LEU A 301 10.27 1.24 -4.62
C LEU A 301 10.99 0.13 -3.84
N SER A 302 12.27 0.35 -3.53
CA SER A 302 13.06 -0.60 -2.72
C SER A 302 12.49 -0.76 -1.31
N PHE A 303 12.06 0.34 -0.69
CA PHE A 303 11.45 0.29 0.63
C PHE A 303 10.08 -0.40 0.62
N MET A 304 9.26 -0.25 -0.43
CA MET A 304 8.02 -1.01 -0.61
C MET A 304 8.28 -2.52 -0.64
N MET A 305 9.31 -2.97 -1.37
CA MET A 305 9.70 -4.38 -1.38
C MET A 305 10.13 -4.89 -0.01
N GLN A 306 10.80 -4.03 0.78
CA GLN A 306 11.15 -4.37 2.16
C GLN A 306 9.92 -4.48 3.06
N ILE A 307 8.93 -3.60 2.92
CA ILE A 307 7.64 -3.71 3.64
C ILE A 307 6.94 -5.02 3.27
N ALA A 308 6.97 -5.42 1.99
CA ALA A 308 6.43 -6.70 1.55
C ALA A 308 7.19 -7.88 2.19
N ALA A 309 8.51 -7.81 2.27
CA ALA A 309 9.30 -8.81 2.98
C ALA A 309 8.94 -8.89 4.48
N ASP A 310 8.81 -7.74 5.16
CA ASP A 310 8.36 -7.66 6.56
C ASP A 310 6.96 -8.27 6.73
N PHE A 311 6.07 -8.11 5.74
CA PHE A 311 4.70 -8.64 5.76
C PHE A 311 4.67 -10.18 5.72
N PHE A 312 5.53 -10.78 4.89
CA PHE A 312 5.71 -12.23 4.84
C PHE A 312 6.43 -12.76 6.08
N GLU A 313 7.50 -12.11 6.55
CA GLU A 313 8.26 -12.55 7.72
C GLU A 313 7.46 -12.47 9.03
N ALA A 314 6.48 -11.55 9.11
CA ALA A 314 5.60 -11.41 10.26
C ALA A 314 4.33 -12.29 10.17
N ASP A 315 4.24 -13.21 9.20
CA ASP A 315 3.09 -14.10 8.95
C ASP A 315 1.74 -13.34 8.83
N VAL A 316 1.79 -12.10 8.35
CA VAL A 316 0.59 -11.25 8.27
C VAL A 316 -0.28 -11.67 7.09
N HIS A 317 0.33 -12.16 6.00
CA HIS A 317 -0.37 -12.77 4.87
C HIS A 317 -1.25 -13.95 5.31
N HIS A 318 -0.85 -14.69 6.35
CA HIS A 318 -1.67 -15.78 6.90
C HIS A 318 -2.96 -15.31 7.59
N GLN A 319 -3.04 -14.03 7.95
CA GLN A 319 -4.22 -13.43 8.60
C GLN A 319 -5.26 -12.95 7.59
N ILE A 320 -4.85 -12.68 6.34
CA ILE A 320 -5.73 -12.15 5.29
C ILE A 320 -6.90 -13.09 4.95
N PRO A 321 -6.72 -14.41 4.79
CA PRO A 321 -7.83 -15.32 4.48
C PRO A 321 -8.95 -15.28 5.53
N ALA A 322 -8.62 -15.22 6.82
CA ALA A 322 -9.62 -15.14 7.89
C ALA A 322 -10.44 -13.85 7.83
N ILE A 323 -9.79 -12.73 7.49
CA ILE A 323 -10.46 -11.43 7.29
C ILE A 323 -11.32 -11.45 6.03
N ALA A 324 -10.81 -11.99 4.93
CA ALA A 324 -11.55 -12.09 3.67
C ALA A 324 -12.79 -12.99 3.82
N ASP A 325 -12.65 -14.18 4.42
CA ASP A 325 -13.76 -15.09 4.70
C ASP A 325 -14.82 -14.42 5.61
N ALA A 326 -14.40 -13.62 6.59
CA ALA A 326 -15.31 -12.87 7.46
C ALA A 326 -16.04 -11.75 6.70
N VAL A 327 -15.30 -10.87 6.02
CA VAL A 327 -15.82 -9.61 5.48
C VAL A 327 -16.53 -9.82 4.15
N LEU A 328 -15.99 -10.68 3.28
CA LEU A 328 -16.47 -10.89 1.91
C LEU A 328 -17.37 -12.11 1.79
N GLY A 329 -17.26 -13.05 2.73
CA GLY A 329 -18.00 -14.32 2.70
C GLY A 329 -17.44 -15.29 1.68
N ALA A 330 -18.19 -16.35 1.38
CA ALA A 330 -17.76 -17.35 0.42
C ALA A 330 -17.78 -16.80 -1.03
N PRO A 331 -16.75 -17.06 -1.83
CA PRO A 331 -16.75 -16.68 -3.24
C PRO A 331 -17.82 -17.47 -4.02
N VAL A 332 -18.40 -16.82 -5.01
CA VAL A 332 -19.41 -17.40 -5.91
C VAL A 332 -18.77 -17.88 -7.20
N THR A 333 -19.36 -18.90 -7.84
CA THR A 333 -18.95 -19.32 -9.19
C THR A 333 -19.25 -18.21 -10.19
N CYS A 334 -18.26 -17.79 -10.96
CA CYS A 334 -18.47 -16.83 -12.05
C CYS A 334 -19.00 -17.52 -13.32
N SER A 335 -19.38 -16.73 -14.34
CA SER A 335 -19.94 -17.25 -15.61
C SER A 335 -18.99 -18.13 -16.41
N ASP A 336 -17.69 -17.99 -16.19
CA ASP A 336 -16.65 -18.54 -17.07
C ASP A 336 -16.30 -20.00 -16.77
N GLY A 337 -16.96 -20.60 -15.77
CA GLY A 337 -16.86 -22.02 -15.48
C GLY A 337 -16.95 -22.37 -13.98
N PRO A 338 -17.01 -23.66 -13.65
CA PRO A 338 -17.15 -24.13 -12.27
C PRO A 338 -15.90 -23.88 -11.39
N THR A 339 -14.74 -23.66 -12.01
CA THR A 339 -13.47 -23.33 -11.35
C THR A 339 -13.28 -21.83 -11.13
N CYS A 340 -14.02 -21.00 -11.88
CA CYS A 340 -13.93 -19.55 -11.70
C CYS A 340 -14.64 -19.10 -10.42
N ARG A 341 -13.92 -18.39 -9.55
CA ARG A 341 -14.42 -17.84 -8.28
C ARG A 341 -14.28 -16.33 -8.28
N ALA A 342 -15.32 -15.64 -7.83
CA ALA A 342 -15.35 -14.19 -7.67
C ALA A 342 -16.15 -13.83 -6.41
N TYR A 343 -15.99 -12.62 -5.89
CA TYR A 343 -16.83 -12.16 -4.77
C TYR A 343 -18.12 -11.51 -5.28
N SER A 344 -19.17 -11.55 -4.46
CA SER A 344 -20.44 -10.95 -4.85
C SER A 344 -20.30 -9.44 -5.03
N SER A 345 -20.55 -8.95 -6.25
CA SER A 345 -20.62 -7.51 -6.50
C SER A 345 -21.78 -6.84 -5.77
N ALA A 346 -22.83 -7.56 -5.37
CA ALA A 346 -23.95 -6.96 -4.63
C ALA A 346 -23.63 -6.70 -3.15
N ASN A 347 -22.73 -7.48 -2.55
CA ASN A 347 -22.49 -7.46 -1.11
C ASN A 347 -20.99 -7.45 -0.79
N HIS A 348 -20.33 -6.30 -0.99
CA HIS A 348 -18.88 -6.18 -0.93
C HIS A 348 -18.40 -4.96 -0.10
N PRO A 349 -18.37 -5.06 1.25
CA PRO A 349 -18.07 -3.92 2.12
C PRO A 349 -16.71 -3.26 1.85
N LEU A 350 -15.69 -4.02 1.44
CA LEU A 350 -14.37 -3.45 1.09
C LEU A 350 -14.44 -2.57 -0.18
N ALA A 351 -15.28 -2.96 -1.15
CA ALA A 351 -15.46 -2.17 -2.37
C ALA A 351 -16.34 -0.95 -2.09
N ASP A 352 -17.31 -1.07 -1.18
CA ASP A 352 -18.11 0.06 -0.69
C ASP A 352 -17.22 1.08 0.04
N LEU A 353 -16.27 0.62 0.85
CA LEU A 353 -15.30 1.46 1.55
C LEU A 353 -14.36 2.17 0.56
N ALA A 354 -13.77 1.44 -0.39
CA ALA A 354 -12.89 2.01 -1.42
C ALA A 354 -13.63 3.07 -2.26
N HIS A 355 -14.87 2.77 -2.68
CA HIS A 355 -15.70 3.68 -3.45
C HIS A 355 -15.99 5.00 -2.69
N LEU A 356 -16.43 4.89 -1.44
CA LEU A 356 -16.72 6.07 -0.60
C LEU A 356 -15.47 6.88 -0.23
N GLY A 357 -14.32 6.20 -0.05
CA GLY A 357 -13.03 6.85 0.15
C GLY A 357 -12.62 7.70 -1.06
N LEU A 358 -12.74 7.15 -2.27
CA LEU A 358 -12.51 7.88 -3.52
C LEU A 358 -13.53 9.01 -3.74
N GLU A 359 -14.77 8.84 -3.30
CA GLU A 359 -15.80 9.90 -3.38
C GLU A 359 -15.44 11.13 -2.53
N LEU A 360 -14.71 10.97 -1.41
CA LEU A 360 -14.21 12.09 -0.62
C LEU A 360 -13.20 12.95 -1.39
N LEU A 361 -12.41 12.35 -2.29
CA LEU A 361 -11.40 13.06 -3.09
C LEU A 361 -12.04 13.98 -4.15
N ARG A 362 -13.34 13.84 -4.44
CA ARG A 362 -14.08 14.79 -5.27
C ARG A 362 -14.29 16.14 -4.59
N TYR A 363 -14.03 16.22 -3.29
CA TYR A 363 -14.21 17.46 -2.55
C TYR A 363 -12.97 18.37 -2.67
N PRO A 364 -13.12 19.61 -3.16
CA PRO A 364 -11.97 20.49 -3.35
C PRO A 364 -11.12 20.75 -2.09
N GLN A 365 -11.71 20.76 -0.89
CA GLN A 365 -10.89 20.95 0.33
C GLN A 365 -10.17 19.68 0.77
N ALA A 366 -10.66 18.49 0.41
CA ALA A 366 -9.94 17.25 0.63
C ALA A 366 -8.71 17.22 -0.27
N SER A 367 -8.89 17.56 -1.55
CA SER A 367 -7.81 17.79 -2.52
C SER A 367 -6.80 18.83 -2.04
N LYS A 368 -7.26 20.01 -1.61
CA LYS A 368 -6.39 21.07 -1.08
C LYS A 368 -5.64 20.65 0.19
N LEU A 369 -6.27 19.84 1.05
CA LEU A 369 -5.58 19.29 2.21
C LEU A 369 -4.45 18.35 1.78
N MET A 370 -4.67 17.50 0.77
CA MET A 370 -3.62 16.63 0.23
C MET A 370 -2.48 17.44 -0.40
N GLU A 371 -2.78 18.52 -1.14
CA GLU A 371 -1.78 19.43 -1.68
C GLU A 371 -0.95 20.12 -0.58
N VAL A 372 -1.59 20.60 0.48
CA VAL A 372 -0.90 21.22 1.63
C VAL A 372 -0.01 20.22 2.36
N LEU A 373 -0.49 18.98 2.52
CA LEU A 373 0.29 17.91 3.13
C LEU A 373 1.45 17.49 2.21
N HIS A 374 1.21 17.37 0.91
CA HIS A 374 2.26 17.10 -0.06
C HIS A 374 3.37 18.15 0.02
N GLN A 375 3.02 19.44 -0.06
CA GLN A 375 3.98 20.54 0.05
C GLN A 375 4.71 20.55 1.41
N LEU A 376 4.04 20.20 2.51
CA LEU A 376 4.70 20.05 3.81
C LEU A 376 5.82 19.00 3.76
N PHE A 377 5.56 17.87 3.10
CA PHE A 377 6.52 16.77 2.99
C PHE A 377 7.71 17.12 2.09
N GLU A 378 7.53 18.02 1.14
CA GLU A 378 8.61 18.54 0.30
C GLU A 378 9.40 19.68 0.98
N ASP A 379 8.71 20.70 1.48
CA ASP A 379 9.32 21.95 1.94
C ASP A 379 9.82 21.89 3.39
N ASP A 380 9.15 21.13 4.26
CA ASP A 380 9.46 21.03 5.70
C ASP A 380 9.37 19.58 6.19
N PRO A 381 10.33 18.72 5.77
CA PRO A 381 10.33 17.30 6.07
C PRO A 381 10.45 17.01 7.58
N ASP A 382 10.87 17.99 8.37
CA ASP A 382 10.95 17.91 9.82
C ASP A 382 9.57 18.05 10.48
N LYS A 383 8.75 19.02 10.05
CA LYS A 383 7.36 19.12 10.51
C LYS A 383 6.50 17.98 9.99
N ALA A 384 6.76 17.49 8.78
CA ALA A 384 6.11 16.27 8.27
C ALA A 384 6.37 15.07 9.18
N GLU A 385 7.61 14.90 9.63
CA GLU A 385 7.99 13.87 10.59
C GLU A 385 7.26 14.04 11.93
N ASP A 386 7.21 15.26 12.47
CA ASP A 386 6.50 15.54 13.72
C ASP A 386 4.99 15.25 13.60
N LEU A 387 4.39 15.49 12.42
CA LEU A 387 3.00 15.13 12.12
C LEU A 387 2.79 13.61 12.09
N LEU A 388 3.69 12.85 11.45
CA LEU A 388 3.62 11.39 11.41
C LEU A 388 3.82 10.78 12.79
N VAL A 389 4.76 11.30 13.59
CA VAL A 389 4.97 10.89 14.99
C VAL A 389 3.74 11.20 15.84
N ALA A 390 3.11 12.37 15.65
CA ALA A 390 1.88 12.71 16.35
C ALA A 390 0.72 11.79 15.96
N ALA A 391 0.58 11.47 14.67
CA ALA A 391 -0.40 10.48 14.19
C ALA A 391 -0.12 9.09 14.77
N GLY A 392 1.14 8.66 14.81
CA GLY A 392 1.58 7.42 15.43
C GLY A 392 1.29 7.38 16.93
N ASP A 393 1.53 8.47 17.66
CA ASP A 393 1.19 8.57 19.08
C ASP A 393 -0.32 8.43 19.32
N VAL A 394 -1.17 8.99 18.45
CA VAL A 394 -2.63 8.81 18.49
C VAL A 394 -2.99 7.35 18.25
N VAL A 395 -2.47 6.73 17.19
CA VAL A 395 -2.73 5.33 16.85
C VAL A 395 -2.29 4.40 18.00
N GLY A 396 -1.08 4.59 18.54
CA GLY A 396 -0.56 3.79 19.64
C GLY A 396 -1.38 3.96 20.93
N ALA A 397 -1.83 5.18 21.23
CA ALA A 397 -2.70 5.42 22.38
C ALA A 397 -4.09 4.76 22.22
N LEU A 398 -4.65 4.77 21.00
CA LEU A 398 -5.91 4.08 20.70
C LEU A 398 -5.77 2.57 20.77
N GLN A 399 -4.66 2.00 20.27
CA GLN A 399 -4.37 0.56 20.34
C GLN A 399 -4.14 0.06 21.77
N ASN A 400 -3.53 0.88 22.63
CA ASN A 400 -3.36 0.59 24.05
C ASN A 400 -4.67 0.73 24.84
N SER A 401 -5.72 1.26 24.22
CA SER A 401 -7.04 1.37 24.82
C SER A 401 -7.92 0.17 24.47
N THR A 402 -9.05 0.03 25.17
CA THR A 402 -10.04 -1.00 24.86
C THR A 402 -10.96 -0.61 23.69
N LEU A 403 -10.73 0.55 23.04
CA LEU A 403 -11.41 0.90 21.79
C LEU A 403 -10.92 -0.04 20.69
N THR A 404 -11.74 -1.04 20.35
CA THR A 404 -11.48 -1.86 19.18
C THR A 404 -12.21 -1.28 17.99
N ILE A 405 -11.52 -1.13 16.86
CA ILE A 405 -12.14 -0.81 15.56
C ILE A 405 -13.16 -1.88 15.12
N THR A 406 -13.26 -2.98 15.84
CA THR A 406 -14.22 -4.06 15.61
C THR A 406 -15.50 -3.94 16.44
N ASP A 407 -15.65 -2.95 17.32
CA ASP A 407 -16.85 -2.80 18.15
C ASP A 407 -18.01 -2.14 17.38
N SER A 408 -19.05 -2.92 17.09
CA SER A 408 -20.23 -2.45 16.36
C SER A 408 -21.02 -1.37 17.13
N ALA A 409 -21.00 -1.39 18.46
CA ALA A 409 -21.68 -0.39 19.30
C ALA A 409 -21.01 0.99 19.19
N MET A 410 -19.70 1.04 18.96
CA MET A 410 -18.96 2.28 18.72
C MET A 410 -19.40 2.94 17.42
N TYR A 411 -19.59 2.18 16.35
CA TYR A 411 -20.07 2.73 15.08
C TYR A 411 -21.52 3.19 15.15
N ASP A 412 -22.38 2.46 15.87
CA ASP A 412 -23.76 2.90 16.13
C ASP A 412 -23.79 4.24 16.85
N ALA A 413 -22.89 4.43 17.80
CA ALA A 413 -22.72 5.70 18.49
C ALA A 413 -22.30 6.82 17.57
N PHE A 414 -21.26 6.61 16.77
CA PHE A 414 -20.78 7.64 15.83
C PHE A 414 -21.84 7.99 14.78
N ILE A 415 -22.59 7.01 14.26
CA ILE A 415 -23.71 7.26 13.35
C ILE A 415 -24.76 8.15 14.03
N GLY A 416 -25.06 7.89 15.31
CA GLY A 416 -25.99 8.70 16.10
C GLY A 416 -25.51 10.13 16.38
N ILE A 417 -24.20 10.33 16.50
CA ILE A 417 -23.58 11.63 16.80
C ILE A 417 -23.49 12.54 15.56
N VAL A 418 -23.34 11.98 14.35
CA VAL A 418 -23.17 12.77 13.10
C VAL A 418 -24.24 13.87 12.90
N PRO A 419 -25.56 13.60 13.09
CA PRO A 419 -26.58 14.64 12.97
C PRO A 419 -26.41 15.82 13.93
N LEU A 420 -25.86 15.59 15.13
CA LEU A 420 -25.64 16.62 16.14
C LEU A 420 -24.42 17.47 15.80
N VAL A 421 -23.32 16.82 15.42
CA VAL A 421 -22.13 17.52 14.94
C VAL A 421 -22.53 18.43 13.79
N ARG A 422 -23.36 17.94 12.86
CA ARG A 422 -23.88 18.74 11.75
C ARG A 422 -24.61 20.01 12.21
N GLN A 423 -25.39 20.00 13.31
CA GLN A 423 -26.06 21.21 13.81
C GLN A 423 -25.05 22.33 14.14
N ILE A 424 -23.89 21.99 14.69
CA ILE A 424 -22.80 22.93 14.99
C ILE A 424 -22.29 23.61 13.71
N PHE A 425 -22.21 22.86 12.61
CA PHE A 425 -21.70 23.36 11.33
C PHE A 425 -22.74 24.13 10.51
N THR A 426 -24.03 23.88 10.70
CA THR A 426 -25.11 24.50 9.90
C THR A 426 -25.69 25.79 10.49
N THR A 427 -25.40 26.10 11.74
CA THR A 427 -26.02 27.24 12.44
C THR A 427 -25.31 28.56 12.07
N SER A 428 -26.09 29.62 11.85
CA SER A 428 -25.59 30.95 11.44
C SER A 428 -24.48 31.44 12.37
N ASN A 429 -23.42 32.02 11.81
CA ASN A 429 -22.33 32.63 12.56
C ASN A 429 -22.44 34.17 12.53
N THR A 430 -22.21 34.82 13.66
CA THR A 430 -22.18 36.30 13.75
C THR A 430 -20.79 36.87 13.51
N THR A 431 -19.75 36.04 13.66
CA THR A 431 -18.34 36.47 13.62
C THR A 431 -17.61 36.19 12.30
N GLY A 432 -18.28 35.56 11.33
CA GLY A 432 -17.71 35.19 10.03
C GLY A 432 -16.78 33.95 10.04
N LYS A 433 -16.41 33.42 11.22
CA LYS A 433 -15.76 32.11 11.39
C LYS A 433 -16.79 31.06 11.83
N SER A 434 -16.67 29.81 11.40
CA SER A 434 -17.55 28.73 11.88
C SER A 434 -17.17 28.33 13.31
N THR A 435 -18.16 27.93 14.11
CA THR A 435 -17.97 27.46 15.50
C THR A 435 -16.88 26.39 15.61
N PRO A 436 -16.79 25.38 14.72
CA PRO A 436 -15.73 24.40 14.77
C PRO A 436 -14.32 24.98 14.56
N ARG A 437 -14.15 25.99 13.68
CA ARG A 437 -12.85 26.67 13.53
C ARG A 437 -12.46 27.45 14.79
N LEU A 438 -13.44 28.06 15.47
CA LEU A 438 -13.21 28.73 16.75
C LEU A 438 -12.87 27.76 17.89
N LEU A 439 -13.45 26.56 17.89
CA LEU A 439 -13.09 25.50 18.83
C LEU A 439 -11.66 25.01 18.57
N VAL A 440 -11.24 24.88 17.32
CA VAL A 440 -9.84 24.58 16.97
C VAL A 440 -8.90 25.70 17.44
N ASP A 441 -9.26 26.97 17.24
CA ASP A 441 -8.48 28.12 17.72
C ASP A 441 -8.34 28.10 19.26
N LEU A 442 -9.43 27.78 19.95
CA LEU A 442 -9.44 27.64 21.40
C LEU A 442 -8.49 26.52 21.86
N ILE A 443 -8.60 25.32 21.27
CA ILE A 443 -7.75 24.17 21.62
C ILE A 443 -6.28 24.47 21.34
N ALA A 444 -5.97 25.06 20.18
CA ALA A 444 -4.60 25.41 19.84
C ALA A 444 -4.01 26.49 20.76
N GLY A 445 -4.86 27.36 21.30
CA GLY A 445 -4.48 28.36 22.30
C GLY A 445 -4.19 27.80 23.70
N MET A 446 -4.60 26.55 23.99
CA MET A 446 -4.38 25.91 25.30
C MET A 446 -2.96 25.40 25.47
N THR A 447 -2.43 25.57 26.68
CA THR A 447 -1.14 25.01 27.11
C THR A 447 -1.20 23.48 27.23
N PRO A 448 -0.06 22.77 27.17
CA PRO A 448 -0.01 21.32 27.38
C PRO A 448 -0.60 20.88 28.74
N ALA A 449 -0.45 21.70 29.77
CA ALA A 449 -1.02 21.44 31.09
C ALA A 449 -2.55 21.50 31.09
N GLU A 450 -3.13 22.49 30.40
CA GLU A 450 -4.59 22.61 30.24
C GLU A 450 -5.16 21.43 29.42
N LYS A 451 -4.48 21.01 28.35
CA LYS A 451 -4.87 19.83 27.56
C LYS A 451 -4.82 18.53 28.36
N ALA A 452 -3.76 18.33 29.16
CA ALA A 452 -3.67 17.20 30.08
C ALA A 452 -4.78 17.22 31.14
N GLN A 453 -5.21 18.41 31.55
CA GLN A 453 -6.31 18.56 32.48
C GLN A 453 -7.66 18.12 31.87
N ILE A 454 -7.91 18.38 30.58
CA ILE A 454 -9.11 17.90 29.88
C ILE A 454 -9.21 16.38 29.99
N GLU A 455 -8.13 15.68 29.64
CA GLU A 455 -8.07 14.22 29.67
C GLU A 455 -8.29 13.67 31.08
N GLN A 456 -7.61 14.23 32.10
CA GLN A 456 -7.78 13.82 33.49
C GLN A 456 -9.21 14.05 33.98
N SER A 457 -9.79 15.20 33.63
CA SER A 457 -11.16 15.53 34.01
C SER A 457 -12.18 14.56 33.42
N VAL A 458 -12.08 14.29 32.12
CA VAL A 458 -12.94 13.31 31.43
C VAL A 458 -12.77 11.93 32.05
N SER A 459 -11.53 11.50 32.30
CA SER A 459 -11.24 10.22 32.96
C SER A 459 -11.93 10.11 34.32
N TRP A 460 -11.84 11.14 35.16
CA TRP A 460 -12.45 11.11 36.49
C TRP A 460 -13.98 11.17 36.46
N MET A 461 -14.57 11.94 35.55
CA MET A 461 -16.03 12.00 35.41
C MET A 461 -16.63 10.67 34.97
N VAL A 462 -15.89 9.88 34.19
CA VAL A 462 -16.30 8.54 33.76
C VAL A 462 -16.01 7.50 34.86
N GLU A 463 -14.84 7.54 35.50
CA GLU A 463 -14.43 6.54 36.49
C GLU A 463 -15.23 6.60 37.81
N TYR A 464 -15.65 7.79 38.24
CA TYR A 464 -16.27 8.02 39.54
C TYR A 464 -17.72 8.46 39.41
N LYS A 465 -18.58 7.94 40.30
CA LYS A 465 -19.98 8.36 40.42
C LYS A 465 -20.11 9.77 41.00
N SER A 466 -19.20 10.11 41.93
CA SER A 466 -19.12 11.42 42.54
C SER A 466 -17.71 11.67 43.07
N LEU A 467 -17.29 12.94 43.05
CA LEU A 467 -16.01 13.39 43.62
C LEU A 467 -16.26 14.32 44.81
N SER A 468 -15.61 14.00 45.93
CA SER A 468 -15.76 14.74 47.19
C SER A 468 -14.95 16.04 47.24
N SER A 469 -13.90 16.13 46.45
CA SER A 469 -13.02 17.30 46.33
C SER A 469 -12.24 17.23 45.03
N ARG A 470 -11.69 18.37 44.59
CA ARG A 470 -10.80 18.41 43.42
C ARG A 470 -9.54 17.57 43.69
N PRO A 471 -9.30 16.46 42.95
CA PRO A 471 -8.19 15.56 43.23
C PRO A 471 -6.83 16.26 43.12
N ASN A 472 -5.99 16.07 44.15
CA ASN A 472 -4.56 16.39 44.10
C ASN A 472 -3.80 15.50 45.11
N PRO A 473 -3.05 14.44 44.71
CA PRO A 473 -2.85 13.84 43.39
C PRO A 473 -3.70 12.57 43.14
N MET A 474 -4.49 12.11 44.13
CA MET A 474 -5.32 10.90 44.02
C MET A 474 -6.81 11.23 44.12
N PRO A 475 -7.64 10.81 43.14
CA PRO A 475 -9.09 10.98 43.22
C PRO A 475 -9.70 10.11 44.32
N ASN A 476 -10.67 10.66 45.06
CA ASN A 476 -11.39 9.97 46.12
C ASN A 476 -12.90 10.06 45.91
N GLY A 477 -13.52 8.91 45.66
CA GLY A 477 -14.95 8.77 45.44
C GLY A 477 -15.35 7.33 45.11
N PRO A 478 -16.66 7.00 45.16
CA PRO A 478 -17.16 5.72 44.72
C PRO A 478 -16.98 5.55 43.20
N ARG A 479 -16.38 4.43 42.79
CA ARG A 479 -16.15 4.08 41.38
C ARG A 479 -17.40 3.50 40.72
N VAL A 480 -17.55 3.73 39.43
CA VAL A 480 -18.58 3.11 38.60
C VAL A 480 -18.26 1.62 38.38
N ASP A 481 -19.26 0.75 38.53
CA ASP A 481 -19.15 -0.67 38.17
C ASP A 481 -19.85 -0.93 36.84
N TYR A 482 -19.09 -0.91 35.74
CA TYR A 482 -19.65 -1.12 34.39
C TYR A 482 -20.19 -2.54 34.15
N GLY A 483 -19.93 -3.49 35.05
CA GLY A 483 -20.57 -4.82 35.04
C GLY A 483 -21.99 -4.83 35.62
N LYS A 484 -22.48 -3.68 36.10
CA LYS A 484 -23.82 -3.52 36.68
C LYS A 484 -24.63 -2.46 35.92
N ASN A 485 -25.95 -2.60 35.98
CA ASN A 485 -26.89 -1.64 35.39
C ASN A 485 -26.71 -0.23 35.98
N ARG A 486 -27.20 0.80 35.27
CA ARG A 486 -27.21 2.21 35.72
C ARG A 486 -27.78 2.36 37.13
N PHE A 487 -28.79 1.55 37.45
CA PHE A 487 -29.31 1.36 38.80
C PHE A 487 -29.35 -0.13 39.14
N TYR A 488 -28.84 -0.52 40.31
CA TYR A 488 -28.86 -1.91 40.75
C TYR A 488 -29.14 -2.08 42.24
N LEU A 489 -29.58 -3.27 42.63
CA LEU A 489 -29.78 -3.64 44.03
C LEU A 489 -28.50 -4.25 44.61
N ASN A 490 -28.03 -3.67 45.72
CA ASN A 490 -27.04 -4.28 46.59
C ASN A 490 -27.72 -4.65 47.91
N GLY A 491 -28.07 -5.93 48.07
CA GLY A 491 -28.97 -6.38 49.13
C GLY A 491 -30.37 -5.78 48.96
N SER A 492 -30.84 -5.03 49.97
CA SER A 492 -32.13 -4.31 49.93
C SER A 492 -32.01 -2.83 49.57
N THR A 493 -30.79 -2.34 49.28
CA THR A 493 -30.53 -0.93 49.03
C THR A 493 -30.29 -0.70 47.55
N TRP A 494 -30.96 0.31 47.00
CA TRP A 494 -30.73 0.77 45.64
C TRP A 494 -29.44 1.57 45.56
N VAL A 495 -28.60 1.23 44.59
CA VAL A 495 -27.33 1.90 44.34
C VAL A 495 -27.41 2.56 42.98
N ASP A 496 -27.24 3.88 42.97
CA ASP A 496 -26.97 4.64 41.75
C ASP A 496 -25.55 4.29 41.26
N ASN A 497 -25.43 3.92 39.99
CA ASN A 497 -24.21 3.49 39.35
C ASN A 497 -23.84 4.32 38.13
N ARG A 498 -24.52 5.45 37.91
CA ARG A 498 -24.22 6.38 36.83
C ARG A 498 -22.87 7.07 37.09
N SER A 499 -22.14 7.34 36.02
CA SER A 499 -20.90 8.12 36.09
C SER A 499 -21.20 9.59 36.46
N GLY A 500 -20.19 10.31 36.92
CA GLY A 500 -20.30 11.77 37.11
C GLY A 500 -20.57 12.50 35.80
N LEU A 501 -20.09 11.95 34.66
CA LEU A 501 -20.37 12.46 33.32
C LEU A 501 -21.86 12.30 32.97
N GLU A 502 -22.43 11.12 33.17
CA GLU A 502 -23.86 10.83 32.97
C GLU A 502 -24.72 11.80 33.76
N GLN A 503 -24.45 11.92 35.06
CA GLN A 503 -25.26 12.77 35.93
C GLN A 503 -25.14 14.26 35.55
N ALA A 504 -23.98 14.71 35.06
CA ALA A 504 -23.80 16.09 34.60
C ALA A 504 -24.55 16.37 33.30
N ILE A 505 -24.56 15.43 32.35
CA ILE A 505 -25.28 15.56 31.08
C ILE A 505 -26.78 15.46 31.30
N GLU A 506 -27.25 14.50 32.11
CA GLU A 506 -28.67 14.37 32.47
C GLU A 506 -29.20 15.58 33.24
N LEU A 507 -28.40 16.20 34.11
CA LEU A 507 -28.78 17.46 34.76
C LEU A 507 -29.08 18.56 33.73
N LEU A 508 -28.21 18.73 32.73
CA LEU A 508 -28.41 19.73 31.68
C LEU A 508 -29.64 19.41 30.83
N ALA A 509 -29.93 18.13 30.58
CA ALA A 509 -31.12 17.75 29.85
C ALA A 509 -32.42 17.94 30.65
N TYR A 510 -32.45 17.58 31.93
CA TYR A 510 -33.61 17.83 32.78
C TYR A 510 -33.85 19.33 33.02
N ALA A 511 -32.78 20.13 33.01
CA ALA A 511 -32.85 21.58 33.11
C ALA A 511 -33.14 22.27 31.77
N ASP A 512 -33.23 21.55 30.64
CA ASP A 512 -33.70 22.12 29.37
C ASP A 512 -35.23 22.29 29.39
N CYS A 513 -35.69 23.20 30.24
CA CYS A 513 -37.10 23.46 30.48
C CYS A 513 -37.34 24.92 30.80
N GLY A 514 -38.61 25.32 30.78
CA GLY A 514 -39.00 26.69 31.11
C GLY A 514 -38.39 27.73 30.17
N PHE A 515 -38.28 28.96 30.68
CA PHE A 515 -37.66 30.06 29.96
C PHE A 515 -37.10 31.08 30.95
N ILE A 516 -35.86 31.51 30.77
CA ILE A 516 -35.25 32.62 31.50
C ILE A 516 -34.96 33.73 30.48
N GLY A 517 -35.59 34.89 30.69
CA GLY A 517 -35.44 36.01 29.77
C GLY A 517 -36.61 36.97 29.75
N CYS A 518 -36.36 38.16 29.18
CA CYS A 518 -37.32 39.26 29.11
C CYS A 518 -38.01 39.42 27.74
N SER A 519 -37.56 38.69 26.71
CA SER A 519 -38.12 38.71 25.35
C SER A 519 -39.55 38.16 25.27
N ARG A 520 -39.99 37.36 26.25
CA ARG A 520 -41.39 36.90 26.37
C ARG A 520 -42.30 37.85 27.17
N GLY A 521 -41.79 39.02 27.57
CA GLY A 521 -42.56 40.09 28.23
C GLY A 521 -41.89 40.60 29.51
N THR A 522 -41.99 41.91 29.77
CA THR A 522 -41.29 42.61 30.86
C THR A 522 -41.86 42.39 32.27
N VAL A 523 -42.96 41.63 32.39
CA VAL A 523 -43.69 41.42 33.68
C VAL A 523 -43.82 39.93 34.04
N SER A 524 -43.12 39.04 33.33
CA SER A 524 -43.12 37.60 33.63
C SER A 524 -42.17 37.26 34.79
N THR A 525 -42.44 36.14 35.46
CA THR A 525 -41.52 35.54 36.43
C THR A 525 -40.15 35.24 35.79
N SER A 526 -40.11 34.91 34.50
CA SER A 526 -38.88 34.71 33.73
C SER A 526 -38.03 35.99 33.61
N CYS A 527 -38.65 37.15 33.40
CA CYS A 527 -37.93 38.42 33.29
C CYS A 527 -37.47 38.94 34.66
N ALA A 528 -38.28 38.73 35.71
CA ALA A 528 -37.87 39.02 37.08
C ALA A 528 -36.71 38.13 37.54
N ALA A 529 -36.75 36.84 37.19
CA ALA A 529 -35.66 35.91 37.45
C ALA A 529 -34.39 36.28 36.66
N ALA A 530 -34.50 36.53 35.36
CA ALA A 530 -33.38 37.02 34.55
C ALA A 530 -32.78 38.30 35.15
N THR A 531 -33.60 39.31 35.48
CA THR A 531 -33.12 40.56 36.08
C THR A 531 -32.42 40.34 37.44
N ALA A 532 -32.96 39.47 38.29
CA ALA A 532 -32.36 39.15 39.59
C ALA A 532 -31.04 38.38 39.46
N LEU A 533 -30.98 37.45 38.50
CA LEU A 533 -29.81 36.61 38.26
C LEU A 533 -28.72 37.35 37.48
N ASN A 534 -29.09 38.29 36.60
CA ASN A 534 -28.15 39.03 35.78
C ASN A 534 -27.15 39.85 36.61
N GLY A 535 -27.60 40.36 37.77
CA GLY A 535 -26.74 41.05 38.73
C GLY A 535 -25.64 40.18 39.34
N SER A 536 -25.80 38.85 39.33
CA SER A 536 -24.83 37.89 39.88
C SER A 536 -24.05 37.15 38.79
N PHE A 537 -24.67 36.89 37.64
CA PHE A 537 -24.15 35.98 36.61
C PHE A 537 -23.86 36.62 35.25
N GLY A 538 -24.14 37.92 35.04
CA GLY A 538 -23.98 38.58 33.74
C GLY A 538 -25.28 38.61 32.93
N ASP A 539 -25.25 39.05 31.68
CA ASP A 539 -26.46 39.19 30.84
C ASP A 539 -26.39 38.23 29.64
N PRO A 540 -26.56 36.90 29.86
CA PRO A 540 -26.58 35.92 28.78
C PRO A 540 -27.87 36.02 27.96
N ASP A 541 -27.87 35.39 26.78
CA ASP A 541 -29.05 35.38 25.92
C ASP A 541 -30.25 34.72 26.62
N ASP A 542 -31.44 35.24 26.29
CA ASP A 542 -32.70 34.65 26.70
C ASP A 542 -32.86 33.24 26.11
N GLY A 543 -33.27 32.27 26.93
CA GLY A 543 -33.34 30.87 26.51
C GLY A 543 -34.03 29.97 27.51
N THR A 544 -33.91 28.65 27.33
CA THR A 544 -34.29 27.68 28.37
C THR A 544 -33.40 27.84 29.61
N VAL A 545 -33.78 27.20 30.72
CA VAL A 545 -32.97 27.26 31.94
C VAL A 545 -31.54 26.74 31.67
N SER A 546 -31.36 25.67 30.90
CA SER A 546 -30.05 25.14 30.51
C SER A 546 -29.24 26.07 29.60
N GLU A 547 -29.86 26.63 28.56
CA GLU A 547 -29.21 27.59 27.67
C GLU A 547 -28.71 28.82 28.45
N TRP A 548 -29.59 29.39 29.27
CA TRP A 548 -29.26 30.55 30.08
C TRP A 548 -28.16 30.24 31.10
N LEU A 549 -28.19 29.06 31.75
CA LEU A 549 -27.16 28.64 32.72
C LEU A 549 -25.79 28.45 32.05
N LEU A 550 -25.73 27.79 30.91
CA LEU A 550 -24.48 27.61 30.17
C LEU A 550 -23.93 28.96 29.67
N GLY A 551 -24.79 29.84 29.17
CA GLY A 551 -24.43 31.21 28.77
C GLY A 551 -23.91 32.04 29.95
N ALA A 552 -24.63 32.04 31.06
CA ALA A 552 -24.23 32.71 32.31
C ALA A 552 -22.85 32.24 32.80
N MET A 553 -22.63 30.93 32.80
CA MET A 553 -21.37 30.32 33.22
C MET A 553 -20.21 30.64 32.26
N SER A 554 -20.47 30.70 30.95
CA SER A 554 -19.43 30.89 29.92
C SER A 554 -18.59 32.16 30.11
N SER A 555 -19.19 33.20 30.70
CA SER A 555 -18.56 34.50 30.98
C SER A 555 -17.68 34.50 32.24
N LYS A 556 -17.63 33.41 33.00
CA LYS A 556 -17.01 33.34 34.33
C LYS A 556 -15.72 32.50 34.34
N SER A 557 -14.89 32.72 35.36
CA SER A 557 -13.75 31.84 35.64
C SER A 557 -14.21 30.58 36.39
N PRO A 558 -13.49 29.46 36.29
CA PRO A 558 -13.83 28.24 37.04
C PRO A 558 -13.85 28.44 38.57
N GLN A 559 -12.97 29.29 39.12
CA GLN A 559 -13.03 29.67 40.54
C GLN A 559 -14.29 30.49 40.86
N THR A 560 -14.78 31.29 39.91
CA THR A 560 -16.05 32.02 40.04
C THR A 560 -17.26 31.10 39.85
N VAL A 561 -17.19 30.05 39.02
CA VAL A 561 -18.25 29.04 38.89
C VAL A 561 -18.32 28.10 40.10
N SER A 562 -17.34 28.10 41.00
CA SER A 562 -17.56 27.58 42.36
C SER A 562 -18.67 28.36 43.11
N SER A 563 -19.07 29.55 42.64
CA SER A 563 -20.28 30.28 43.05
C SER A 563 -21.57 29.72 42.45
N LEU A 564 -21.51 28.72 41.55
CA LEU A 564 -22.65 27.90 41.16
C LEU A 564 -23.15 27.09 42.36
N ILE A 565 -22.28 26.80 43.35
CA ILE A 565 -22.69 26.32 44.67
C ILE A 565 -23.61 27.35 45.35
N ASN A 566 -23.40 28.65 45.18
CA ASN A 566 -24.33 29.68 45.67
C ASN A 566 -25.64 29.74 44.87
N PHE A 567 -25.63 29.39 43.57
CA PHE A 567 -26.87 29.22 42.78
C PHE A 567 -27.64 27.98 43.23
N VAL A 568 -26.93 26.87 43.49
CA VAL A 568 -27.48 25.66 44.10
C VAL A 568 -28.02 25.95 45.50
N ASP A 569 -27.31 26.73 46.32
CA ASP A 569 -27.77 27.17 47.64
C ASP A 569 -28.96 28.14 47.54
N TRP A 570 -29.00 29.00 46.51
CA TRP A 570 -30.15 29.86 46.22
C TRP A 570 -31.37 29.05 45.76
N LEU A 571 -31.20 28.10 44.83
CA LEU A 571 -32.25 27.18 44.40
C LEU A 571 -32.77 26.38 45.61
N ASN A 572 -31.89 25.85 46.44
CA ASN A 572 -32.23 25.14 47.66
C ASN A 572 -32.87 26.05 48.72
N GLY A 573 -32.53 27.34 48.73
CA GLY A 573 -33.09 28.37 49.62
C GLY A 573 -34.32 29.10 49.08
N PHE A 574 -34.75 28.81 47.85
CA PHE A 574 -35.89 29.46 47.22
C PHE A 574 -37.20 29.02 47.89
N SER A 575 -37.97 29.98 48.38
CA SER A 575 -39.24 29.72 49.05
C SER A 575 -40.33 30.63 48.51
N ILE A 576 -41.43 30.05 48.05
CA ILE A 576 -42.69 30.78 47.87
C ILE A 576 -43.51 30.54 49.15
N PRO A 577 -43.82 31.59 49.94
CA PRO A 577 -44.57 31.41 51.17
C PRO A 577 -45.85 30.62 50.94
N PHE A 578 -46.01 29.51 51.68
CA PHE A 578 -47.20 28.63 51.70
C PHE A 578 -47.46 27.77 50.44
N VAL A 579 -46.53 27.71 49.47
CA VAL A 579 -46.71 26.90 48.24
C VAL A 579 -45.73 25.73 48.19
N CYS A 580 -44.41 25.97 48.19
CA CYS A 580 -43.38 24.96 48.30
C CYS A 580 -41.97 25.60 48.45
N ASN A 581 -40.96 24.82 48.86
CA ASN A 581 -39.58 25.26 49.10
C ASN A 581 -38.57 24.36 48.36
N GLY A 582 -37.47 24.94 47.87
CA GLY A 582 -36.34 24.22 47.28
C GLY A 582 -36.24 24.35 45.76
N ALA A 583 -35.25 23.66 45.19
CA ALA A 583 -34.84 23.84 43.80
C ALA A 583 -35.94 23.51 42.76
N GLY A 584 -36.76 22.47 43.02
CA GLY A 584 -37.88 22.11 42.16
C GLY A 584 -38.90 23.25 42.03
N CYS A 585 -39.22 23.93 43.13
CA CYS A 585 -40.15 25.08 43.12
C CYS A 585 -39.62 26.29 42.35
N ALA A 586 -38.31 26.52 42.41
CA ALA A 586 -37.67 27.56 41.63
C ALA A 586 -37.77 27.25 40.13
N LEU A 587 -37.48 26.00 39.73
CA LEU A 587 -37.57 25.57 38.33
C LEU A 587 -39.01 25.57 37.81
N GLU A 588 -39.99 25.15 38.61
CA GLU A 588 -41.42 25.28 38.27
C GLU A 588 -41.83 26.74 38.05
N ALA A 589 -41.36 27.67 38.90
CA ALA A 589 -41.63 29.10 38.76
C ALA A 589 -41.00 29.72 37.50
N LEU A 590 -39.96 29.08 36.95
CA LEU A 590 -39.32 29.40 35.67
C LEU A 590 -40.00 28.73 34.46
N GLY A 591 -41.05 27.93 34.70
CA GLY A 591 -41.87 27.33 33.66
C GLY A 591 -41.54 25.88 33.33
N CYS A 592 -40.73 25.20 34.14
CA CYS A 592 -40.54 23.75 34.05
C CYS A 592 -41.79 23.02 34.55
N SER A 593 -42.05 21.83 34.01
CA SER A 593 -43.08 20.94 34.58
C SER A 593 -42.63 20.43 35.96
N SER A 594 -43.57 20.13 36.85
CA SER A 594 -43.23 19.67 38.20
C SER A 594 -42.35 18.41 38.20
N ALA A 595 -42.60 17.48 37.27
CA ALA A 595 -41.80 16.27 37.12
C ALA A 595 -40.35 16.58 36.68
N GLN A 596 -40.16 17.43 35.66
CA GLN A 596 -38.81 17.80 35.20
C GLN A 596 -38.06 18.64 36.24
N ALA A 597 -38.77 19.49 36.97
CA ALA A 597 -38.19 20.33 38.01
C ALA A 597 -37.67 19.49 39.20
N ASP A 598 -38.43 18.46 39.61
CA ASP A 598 -38.02 17.51 40.64
C ASP A 598 -36.82 16.66 40.16
N ASP A 599 -36.85 16.20 38.90
CA ASP A 599 -35.75 15.42 38.32
C ASP A 599 -34.47 16.27 38.21
N ALA A 600 -34.53 17.49 37.68
CA ALA A 600 -33.38 18.40 37.64
C ALA A 600 -32.85 18.69 39.06
N ALA A 601 -33.73 18.93 40.02
CA ALA A 601 -33.35 19.17 41.42
C ALA A 601 -32.61 17.98 42.04
N ALA A 602 -33.00 16.74 41.71
CA ALA A 602 -32.33 15.53 42.19
C ALA A 602 -30.90 15.38 41.66
N HIS A 603 -30.59 15.98 40.49
CA HIS A 603 -29.28 15.88 39.83
C HIS A 603 -28.34 17.04 40.14
N ILE A 604 -28.80 18.08 40.84
CA ILE A 604 -27.98 19.24 41.25
C ILE A 604 -26.64 18.86 41.92
N PRO A 605 -26.55 17.83 42.79
CA PRO A 605 -25.27 17.40 43.35
C PRO A 605 -24.21 16.99 42.31
N ALA A 606 -24.61 16.66 41.08
CA ALA A 606 -23.69 16.37 39.98
C ALA A 606 -22.79 17.56 39.61
N LEU A 607 -23.26 18.80 39.84
CA LEU A 607 -22.47 20.02 39.65
C LEU A 607 -21.23 20.05 40.55
N VAL A 608 -21.34 19.50 41.77
CA VAL A 608 -20.20 19.37 42.69
C VAL A 608 -19.18 18.38 42.12
N SER A 609 -19.65 17.28 41.53
CA SER A 609 -18.78 16.31 40.86
C SER A 609 -18.09 16.92 39.64
N LEU A 610 -18.81 17.70 38.82
CA LEU A 610 -18.30 18.41 37.65
C LEU A 610 -17.26 19.49 38.02
N ALA A 611 -17.50 20.22 39.10
CA ALA A 611 -16.56 21.21 39.61
C ALA A 611 -15.30 20.53 40.19
N ASN A 612 -15.48 19.45 40.95
CA ASN A 612 -14.39 18.70 41.56
C ASN A 612 -13.59 17.89 40.52
N SER A 613 -14.17 17.47 39.40
CA SER A 613 -13.40 16.83 38.33
C SER A 613 -12.51 17.80 37.55
N GLY A 614 -12.64 19.12 37.77
CA GLY A 614 -12.03 20.14 36.91
C GLY A 614 -12.70 20.25 35.55
N GLY A 615 -13.90 19.66 35.35
CA GLY A 615 -14.61 19.66 34.07
C GLY A 615 -15.03 21.06 33.63
N LEU A 616 -15.33 21.92 34.59
CA LEU A 616 -15.61 23.33 34.35
C LEU A 616 -14.43 24.08 33.72
N ASP A 617 -13.18 23.69 33.99
CA ASP A 617 -12.03 24.42 33.46
C ASP A 617 -11.95 24.36 31.92
N TRP A 618 -12.51 23.31 31.30
CA TRP A 618 -12.52 23.15 29.84
C TRP A 618 -13.89 23.30 29.19
N LEU A 619 -14.99 23.02 29.91
CA LEU A 619 -16.35 23.25 29.41
C LEU A 619 -16.68 24.73 29.28
N LEU A 620 -16.22 25.59 30.20
CA LEU A 620 -16.54 27.02 30.17
C LEU A 620 -15.96 27.74 28.94
N PRO A 621 -14.69 27.51 28.55
CA PRO A 621 -14.17 28.04 27.30
C PRO A 621 -14.94 27.56 26.07
N ILE A 622 -15.38 26.29 26.02
CA ILE A 622 -16.22 25.77 24.93
C ILE A 622 -17.57 26.49 24.91
N ALA A 623 -18.27 26.54 26.04
CA ALA A 623 -19.55 27.24 26.16
C ALA A 623 -19.45 28.70 25.71
N ARG A 624 -18.32 29.37 25.98
CA ARG A 624 -18.06 30.75 25.54
C ARG A 624 -17.99 30.88 24.03
N VAL A 625 -17.42 29.91 23.33
CA VAL A 625 -17.39 29.90 21.86
C VAL A 625 -18.82 29.79 21.31
N PHE A 626 -19.66 28.92 21.88
CA PHE A 626 -21.06 28.77 21.47
C PHE A 626 -21.90 30.02 21.81
N ASP A 627 -21.70 30.62 22.99
CA ASP A 627 -22.35 31.86 23.42
C ASP A 627 -22.03 33.01 22.46
N GLN A 628 -20.76 33.20 22.12
CA GLN A 628 -20.32 34.23 21.16
C GLN A 628 -20.88 34.05 19.74
N GLN A 629 -21.27 32.82 19.37
CA GLN A 629 -21.92 32.54 18.09
C GLN A 629 -23.46 32.52 18.18
N HIS A 630 -24.06 32.75 19.35
CA HIS A 630 -25.49 32.56 19.61
C HIS A 630 -25.97 31.13 19.28
N GLN A 631 -25.15 30.12 19.61
CA GLN A 631 -25.41 28.71 19.31
C GLN A 631 -25.59 27.86 20.58
N MET A 632 -25.93 28.47 21.71
CA MET A 632 -26.09 27.73 22.97
C MET A 632 -27.15 26.63 22.87
N ALA A 633 -28.25 26.87 22.13
CA ALA A 633 -29.26 25.87 21.81
C ALA A 633 -28.68 24.61 21.16
N ALA A 634 -27.73 24.75 20.23
CA ALA A 634 -27.10 23.60 19.58
C ALA A 634 -26.22 22.79 20.54
N LEU A 635 -25.60 23.45 21.53
CA LEU A 635 -24.84 22.77 22.59
C LEU A 635 -25.77 21.99 23.54
N VAL A 636 -26.94 22.55 23.86
CA VAL A 636 -27.97 21.88 24.68
C VAL A 636 -28.59 20.70 23.92
N ASP A 637 -28.95 20.85 22.64
CA ASP A 637 -29.44 19.77 21.78
C ASP A 637 -28.50 18.55 21.77
N ILE A 638 -27.17 18.78 21.77
CA ILE A 638 -26.16 17.71 21.86
C ILE A 638 -26.27 16.99 23.21
N PHE A 639 -26.37 17.72 24.32
CA PHE A 639 -26.49 17.13 25.65
C PHE A 639 -27.80 16.37 25.82
N ASP A 640 -28.92 16.91 25.33
CA ASP A 640 -30.23 16.27 25.37
C ASP A 640 -30.25 14.94 24.62
N TYR A 641 -29.62 14.92 23.44
CA TYR A 641 -29.51 13.69 22.68
C TYR A 641 -28.70 12.63 23.42
N ILE A 642 -27.56 13.02 24.01
CA ILE A 642 -26.71 12.11 24.78
C ILE A 642 -27.46 11.59 26.01
N ALA A 643 -28.18 12.47 26.73
CA ALA A 643 -29.04 12.09 27.85
C ALA A 643 -30.14 11.11 27.42
N ALA A 644 -30.82 11.39 26.31
CA ALA A 644 -31.84 10.51 25.76
C ALA A 644 -31.30 9.12 25.40
N ASP A 645 -30.05 9.02 24.95
CA ASP A 645 -29.42 7.71 24.76
C ASP A 645 -29.11 7.00 26.08
N PHE A 646 -28.60 7.72 27.10
CA PHE A 646 -28.38 7.15 28.42
C PHE A 646 -29.68 6.58 29.01
N TRP A 647 -30.81 7.26 28.84
CA TRP A 647 -32.13 6.82 29.30
C TRP A 647 -32.59 5.48 28.68
N LYS A 648 -32.13 5.15 27.46
CA LYS A 648 -32.38 3.82 26.88
C LYS A 648 -31.77 2.69 27.70
N GLY A 649 -30.71 2.95 28.47
CA GLY A 649 -30.12 2.01 29.43
C GLY A 649 -30.93 1.84 30.71
N GLY A 650 -32.15 2.40 30.78
CA GLY A 650 -33.03 2.36 31.93
C GLY A 650 -32.98 3.67 32.71
N GLU A 651 -33.89 4.60 32.37
CA GLU A 651 -34.10 5.85 33.11
C GLU A 651 -34.70 5.59 34.51
N TYR A 652 -35.71 4.72 34.57
CA TYR A 652 -36.40 4.30 35.80
C TYR A 652 -36.79 2.81 35.82
N ASP A 653 -36.58 2.08 34.70
CA ASP A 653 -36.96 0.68 34.55
C ASP A 653 -35.80 -0.27 34.87
N ARG A 654 -36.01 -1.00 35.95
CA ARG A 654 -35.07 -1.85 36.68
C ARG A 654 -34.69 -3.14 35.93
N LYS A 655 -35.33 -3.41 34.79
CA LYS A 655 -35.11 -4.60 33.95
C LYS A 655 -34.45 -4.27 32.61
N VAL A 656 -34.22 -2.99 32.31
CA VAL A 656 -33.63 -2.57 31.06
C VAL A 656 -32.12 -2.71 31.15
N ASP A 657 -31.56 -3.40 30.17
CA ASP A 657 -30.14 -3.72 30.08
C ASP A 657 -29.36 -2.47 29.64
N ASN A 658 -28.18 -2.24 30.23
CA ASN A 658 -27.21 -1.26 29.77
C ASN A 658 -26.88 -1.42 28.27
N ALA A 659 -27.05 -2.62 27.71
CA ALA A 659 -26.91 -2.90 26.28
C ALA A 659 -27.81 -2.04 25.37
N ASN A 660 -28.79 -1.31 25.90
CA ASN A 660 -29.66 -0.45 25.10
C ASN A 660 -29.15 1.00 24.95
N SER A 661 -28.19 1.45 25.77
CA SER A 661 -27.50 2.74 25.58
C SER A 661 -26.13 2.51 24.96
N PHE A 662 -25.88 3.13 23.81
CA PHE A 662 -24.56 3.06 23.20
C PHE A 662 -23.57 3.98 23.90
N VAL A 663 -23.99 5.15 24.38
CA VAL A 663 -23.08 6.10 25.04
C VAL A 663 -22.56 5.49 26.34
N ARG A 664 -23.42 4.80 27.11
CA ARG A 664 -23.01 4.04 28.31
C ARG A 664 -21.96 2.98 28.01
N ARG A 665 -22.04 2.32 26.85
CA ARG A 665 -21.05 1.33 26.40
C ARG A 665 -19.74 1.95 25.94
N LEU A 666 -19.76 3.21 25.50
CA LEU A 666 -18.56 3.96 25.13
C LEU A 666 -17.77 4.47 26.33
N GLU A 667 -18.39 4.60 27.50
CA GLU A 667 -17.71 5.10 28.69
C GLU A 667 -16.46 4.29 29.11
N PRO A 668 -16.49 2.94 29.24
CA PRO A 668 -15.27 2.19 29.54
C PRO A 668 -14.17 2.36 28.47
N PRO A 669 -14.47 2.29 27.15
CA PRO A 669 -13.50 2.64 26.12
C PRO A 669 -12.94 4.07 26.24
N ILE A 670 -13.79 5.08 26.46
CA ILE A 670 -13.36 6.48 26.66
C ILE A 670 -12.43 6.59 27.87
N LEU A 671 -12.76 5.92 28.99
CA LEU A 671 -11.92 5.87 30.18
C LEU A 671 -10.57 5.22 29.89
N SER A 672 -10.59 4.12 29.13
CA SER A 672 -9.39 3.41 28.70
C SER A 672 -8.49 4.28 27.83
N SER A 673 -9.07 4.97 26.83
CA SER A 673 -8.34 5.88 25.93
C SER A 673 -7.80 7.10 26.66
N ALA A 674 -8.56 7.68 27.59
CA ALA A 674 -8.08 8.77 28.44
C ALA A 674 -6.91 8.31 29.32
N LYS A 675 -6.98 7.09 29.90
CA LYS A 675 -5.86 6.51 30.67
C LYS A 675 -4.64 6.18 29.80
N ALA A 676 -4.84 5.87 28.52
CA ALA A 676 -3.78 5.65 27.55
C ALA A 676 -3.17 6.96 26.99
N GLY A 677 -3.68 8.13 27.37
CA GLY A 677 -3.19 9.42 26.89
C GLY A 677 -3.74 9.86 25.52
N ALA A 678 -4.74 9.16 24.98
CA ALA A 678 -5.18 9.35 23.60
C ALA A 678 -5.76 10.75 23.35
N ILE A 679 -6.46 11.33 24.34
CA ILE A 679 -7.07 12.66 24.20
C ILE A 679 -5.96 13.70 24.03
N VAL A 680 -4.94 13.68 24.89
CA VAL A 680 -3.80 14.60 24.78
C VAL A 680 -3.06 14.41 23.46
N LYS A 681 -2.87 13.17 22.99
CA LYS A 681 -2.22 12.90 21.71
C LYS A 681 -3.02 13.45 20.51
N ILE A 682 -4.35 13.31 20.52
CA ILE A 682 -5.22 13.88 19.48
C ILE A 682 -5.11 15.41 19.47
N LEU A 683 -5.15 16.04 20.65
CA LEU A 683 -5.02 17.50 20.76
C LEU A 683 -3.63 17.98 20.32
N ALA A 684 -2.57 17.21 20.61
CA ALA A 684 -1.22 17.51 20.15
C ALA A 684 -1.07 17.36 18.63
N ALA A 685 -1.67 16.33 18.02
CA ALA A 685 -1.70 16.18 16.56
C ALA A 685 -2.45 17.36 15.89
N LEU A 686 -3.53 17.83 16.51
CA LEU A 686 -4.22 19.03 16.06
C LEU A 686 -3.35 20.29 16.16
N ASP A 687 -2.52 20.42 17.20
CA ASP A 687 -1.56 21.55 17.31
C ASP A 687 -0.56 21.56 16.16
N VAL A 688 -0.04 20.38 15.77
CA VAL A 688 0.86 20.26 14.62
C VAL A 688 0.16 20.72 13.34
N LEU A 689 -1.06 20.23 13.08
CA LEU A 689 -1.88 20.68 11.94
C LEU A 689 -2.23 22.17 11.98
N HIS A 690 -2.41 22.73 13.17
CA HIS A 690 -2.68 24.15 13.34
C HIS A 690 -1.43 25.03 13.12
N GLY A 691 -0.23 24.46 13.27
CA GLY A 691 1.04 25.11 12.97
C GLY A 691 1.37 25.19 11.48
N ILE A 692 0.69 24.41 10.64
CA ILE A 692 0.92 24.35 9.19
C ILE A 692 0.04 25.40 8.49
N GLN A 693 0.68 26.33 7.78
CA GLN A 693 0.00 27.34 6.98
C GLN A 693 -0.35 26.82 5.60
N VAL A 694 -1.53 27.18 5.12
CA VAL A 694 -1.96 26.88 3.75
C VAL A 694 -1.25 27.87 2.80
N PRO A 695 -0.57 27.38 1.75
CA PRO A 695 0.11 28.24 0.78
C PRO A 695 -0.84 29.29 0.21
N ASN A 696 -0.36 30.53 0.09
CA ASN A 696 -1.12 31.67 -0.45
C ASN A 696 -2.45 31.96 0.28
N SER A 697 -2.62 31.47 1.51
CA SER A 697 -3.79 31.74 2.35
C SER A 697 -3.36 32.09 3.78
N THR A 698 -4.26 32.76 4.51
CA THR A 698 -4.15 32.94 5.97
C THR A 698 -4.71 31.74 6.75
N ASP A 699 -5.27 30.76 6.05
CA ASP A 699 -5.83 29.54 6.65
C ASP A 699 -4.74 28.58 7.12
N ARG A 700 -5.10 27.72 8.07
CA ARG A 700 -4.25 26.66 8.63
C ARG A 700 -4.74 25.30 8.15
N ALA A 701 -3.86 24.30 8.09
CA ALA A 701 -4.25 22.95 7.67
C ALA A 701 -5.36 22.36 8.58
N SER A 702 -5.36 22.71 9.87
CA SER A 702 -6.44 22.37 10.80
C SER A 702 -7.82 22.88 10.37
N TYR A 703 -7.91 24.02 9.68
CA TYR A 703 -9.18 24.54 9.16
C TYR A 703 -9.64 23.79 7.92
N LEU A 704 -8.71 23.37 7.05
CA LEU A 704 -9.04 22.49 5.93
C LEU A 704 -9.59 21.16 6.42
N LEU A 705 -9.01 20.58 7.49
CA LEU A 705 -9.55 19.38 8.13
C LEU A 705 -10.99 19.59 8.62
N VAL A 706 -11.27 20.74 9.24
CA VAL A 706 -12.63 21.12 9.66
C VAL A 706 -13.58 21.24 8.47
N ASP A 707 -13.14 21.82 7.36
CA ASP A 707 -13.96 21.95 6.16
C ASP A 707 -14.22 20.59 5.47
N VAL A 708 -13.24 19.69 5.47
CA VAL A 708 -13.41 18.30 5.03
C VAL A 708 -14.43 17.57 5.92
N ALA A 709 -14.35 17.75 7.24
CA ALA A 709 -15.32 17.20 8.18
C ALA A 709 -16.73 17.76 7.93
N ASP A 710 -16.87 19.07 7.75
CA ASP A 710 -18.13 19.74 7.40
C ASP A 710 -18.75 19.12 6.13
N TYR A 711 -17.94 18.94 5.10
CA TYR A 711 -18.39 18.31 3.87
C TYR A 711 -18.86 16.87 4.09
N ALA A 712 -18.09 16.08 4.85
CA ALA A 712 -18.38 14.68 5.10
C ALA A 712 -19.70 14.47 5.87
N ILE A 713 -20.06 15.38 6.79
CA ILE A 713 -21.28 15.29 7.62
C ILE A 713 -22.51 15.98 6.99
N LYS A 714 -22.31 16.85 6.01
CA LYS A 714 -23.40 17.56 5.30
C LYS A 714 -24.31 16.60 4.55
N LEU A 715 -25.62 16.78 4.75
CA LEU A 715 -26.64 16.01 4.05
C LEU A 715 -26.63 16.32 2.55
N ARG A 716 -26.57 15.27 1.75
CA ARG A 716 -26.51 15.32 0.29
C ARG A 716 -27.00 14.01 -0.28
N THR A 717 -27.01 13.94 -1.61
CA THR A 717 -27.02 12.67 -2.31
C THR A 717 -25.59 12.13 -2.29
N VAL A 718 -25.36 11.02 -1.60
CA VAL A 718 -24.07 10.33 -1.58
C VAL A 718 -24.11 9.26 -2.66
N ASN A 719 -23.18 9.32 -3.61
CA ASN A 719 -23.03 8.25 -4.58
C ASN A 719 -22.35 7.07 -3.88
N THR A 720 -23.13 6.02 -3.60
CA THR A 720 -22.57 4.75 -3.17
C THR A 720 -22.45 3.84 -4.38
N ARG A 721 -21.61 2.81 -4.26
CA ARG A 721 -21.32 1.86 -5.34
C ARG A 721 -22.58 1.18 -5.92
N LEU A 722 -23.59 0.91 -5.08
CA LEU A 722 -24.83 0.26 -5.51
C LEU A 722 -25.86 1.25 -6.07
N ALA A 723 -26.08 2.36 -5.36
CA ALA A 723 -27.04 3.38 -5.76
C ALA A 723 -26.80 4.70 -5.00
N PRO A 724 -27.18 5.86 -5.57
CA PRO A 724 -27.19 7.12 -4.84
C PRO A 724 -28.16 7.08 -3.65
N VAL A 725 -27.70 7.55 -2.48
CA VAL A 725 -28.51 7.65 -1.26
C VAL A 725 -28.80 9.12 -0.96
N ALA A 726 -30.05 9.53 -1.10
CA ALA A 726 -30.49 10.89 -0.82
C ALA A 726 -30.65 11.14 0.68
N GLY A 727 -30.36 12.37 1.12
CA GLY A 727 -30.57 12.79 2.52
C GLY A 727 -29.63 12.08 3.51
N SER A 728 -28.45 11.65 3.05
CA SER A 728 -27.40 11.06 3.90
C SER A 728 -26.12 11.88 3.85
N SER A 729 -25.09 11.47 4.59
CA SER A 729 -23.77 12.10 4.60
C SER A 729 -22.69 11.06 4.32
N ILE A 730 -21.55 11.47 3.76
CA ILE A 730 -20.45 10.55 3.46
C ILE A 730 -19.94 9.90 4.75
N ALA A 731 -19.85 10.67 5.84
CA ALA A 731 -19.49 10.16 7.16
C ALA A 731 -20.46 9.07 7.63
N THR A 732 -21.77 9.28 7.48
CA THR A 732 -22.78 8.28 7.84
C THR A 732 -22.65 7.00 7.00
N GLU A 733 -22.47 7.12 5.69
CA GLU A 733 -22.33 5.93 4.83
C GLU A 733 -21.01 5.18 5.09
N LEU A 734 -19.89 5.88 5.32
CA LEU A 734 -18.62 5.27 5.72
C LEU A 734 -18.75 4.51 7.05
N LEU A 735 -19.40 5.10 8.05
CA LEU A 735 -19.60 4.46 9.35
C LEU A 735 -20.53 3.23 9.26
N LYS A 736 -21.54 3.25 8.37
CA LYS A 736 -22.39 2.06 8.11
C LYS A 736 -21.59 0.91 7.49
N VAL A 737 -20.68 1.22 6.55
CA VAL A 737 -19.80 0.22 5.95
C VAL A 737 -18.83 -0.33 6.99
N ALA A 738 -18.17 0.54 7.77
CA ALA A 738 -17.27 0.15 8.85
C ALA A 738 -17.98 -0.72 9.91
N ARG A 739 -19.21 -0.36 10.31
CA ARG A 739 -20.07 -1.17 11.18
C ARG A 739 -20.33 -2.55 10.61
N THR A 740 -20.60 -2.64 9.31
CA THR A 740 -20.86 -3.91 8.62
C THR A 740 -19.62 -4.80 8.61
N ILE A 741 -18.45 -4.23 8.31
CA ILE A 741 -17.16 -4.92 8.37
C ILE A 741 -16.89 -5.43 9.80
N SER A 742 -17.01 -4.55 10.79
CA SER A 742 -16.84 -4.87 12.21
C SER A 742 -17.76 -6.02 12.63
N ALA A 743 -19.07 -5.91 12.42
CA ALA A 743 -20.03 -6.95 12.81
C ALA A 743 -19.73 -8.32 12.18
N ARG A 744 -19.23 -8.34 10.94
CA ARG A 744 -18.79 -9.57 10.26
C ARG A 744 -17.54 -10.18 10.88
N ILE A 745 -16.54 -9.35 11.21
CA ILE A 745 -15.33 -9.77 11.92
C ILE A 745 -15.69 -10.34 13.30
N GLU A 746 -16.60 -9.69 14.03
CA GLU A 746 -17.06 -10.19 15.34
C GLU A 746 -17.75 -11.55 15.21
N ALA A 747 -18.64 -11.70 14.22
CA ALA A 747 -19.38 -12.94 13.98
C ALA A 747 -18.47 -14.11 13.56
N ALA A 748 -17.39 -13.82 12.82
CA ALA A 748 -16.43 -14.82 12.35
C ALA A 748 -15.29 -15.11 13.36
N ASN A 749 -15.26 -14.43 14.51
CA ASN A 749 -14.17 -14.49 15.48
C ASN A 749 -12.78 -14.14 14.87
N ALA A 750 -12.74 -13.24 13.89
CA ALA A 750 -11.52 -12.84 13.17
C ALA A 750 -10.84 -11.60 13.79
N LYS A 751 -11.17 -11.25 15.04
CA LYS A 751 -10.68 -10.04 15.72
C LYS A 751 -9.15 -10.04 15.86
N ASP A 752 -8.57 -11.19 16.20
CA ASP A 752 -7.12 -11.33 16.37
C ASP A 752 -6.38 -11.17 15.03
N SER A 753 -6.93 -11.69 13.93
CA SER A 753 -6.38 -11.50 12.60
C SER A 753 -6.38 -10.04 12.17
N VAL A 754 -7.48 -9.31 12.45
CA VAL A 754 -7.55 -7.86 12.21
C VAL A 754 -6.57 -7.10 13.10
N ALA A 755 -6.44 -7.49 14.38
CA ALA A 755 -5.46 -6.90 15.29
C ALA A 755 -4.02 -7.13 14.83
N ALA A 756 -3.70 -8.30 14.27
CA ALA A 756 -2.39 -8.60 13.71
C ALA A 756 -2.07 -7.73 12.47
N VAL A 757 -2.99 -7.64 11.50
CA VAL A 757 -2.82 -6.81 10.30
C VAL A 757 -2.72 -5.34 10.65
N THR A 758 -3.59 -4.84 11.53
CA THR A 758 -3.57 -3.43 11.95
C THR A 758 -2.37 -3.12 12.84
N GLY A 759 -1.94 -4.06 13.69
CA GLY A 759 -0.70 -3.98 14.46
C GLY A 759 0.50 -3.83 13.54
N PHE A 760 0.63 -4.72 12.55
CA PHE A 760 1.70 -4.65 11.54
C PHE A 760 1.71 -3.32 10.79
N ALA A 761 0.56 -2.85 10.29
CA ALA A 761 0.49 -1.59 9.56
C ALA A 761 0.82 -0.39 10.46
N SER A 762 0.28 -0.38 11.69
CA SER A 762 0.47 0.72 12.64
C SER A 762 1.90 0.85 13.15
N GLN A 763 2.66 -0.25 13.25
CA GLN A 763 4.01 -0.23 13.82
C GLN A 763 4.95 0.70 13.03
N TYR A 764 4.69 0.89 11.73
CA TYR A 764 5.42 1.83 10.87
C TYR A 764 5.22 3.30 11.26
N LEU A 765 4.16 3.62 12.00
CA LEU A 765 3.86 4.95 12.53
C LEU A 765 4.11 5.04 14.05
N THR A 766 3.87 3.97 14.81
CA THR A 766 3.94 3.99 16.28
C THR A 766 5.35 3.79 16.82
N GLU A 767 6.22 3.06 16.09
CA GLU A 767 7.61 2.90 16.49
C GLU A 767 8.41 4.19 16.24
N THR A 768 9.04 4.71 17.29
CA THR A 768 9.83 5.94 17.22
C THR A 768 11.20 5.75 17.85
N THR A 769 12.20 6.45 17.32
CA THR A 769 13.53 6.59 17.92
C THR A 769 13.77 8.03 18.35
N THR A 770 14.71 8.24 19.26
CA THR A 770 15.02 9.59 19.78
C THR A 770 16.40 10.02 19.28
N LEU A 771 16.45 11.14 18.57
CA LEU A 771 17.70 11.72 18.08
C LEU A 771 18.52 12.36 19.23
N PRO A 772 19.85 12.51 19.08
CA PRO A 772 20.67 13.30 19.98
C PRO A 772 20.14 14.74 20.05
N GLY A 773 19.49 15.10 21.16
CA GLY A 773 18.74 16.37 21.30
C GLY A 773 17.31 16.19 21.81
N GLY A 774 16.81 14.94 21.90
CA GLY A 774 15.52 14.62 22.53
C GLY A 774 14.31 14.68 21.58
N ARG A 775 14.51 15.02 20.30
CA ARG A 775 13.45 14.96 19.28
C ARG A 775 13.15 13.51 18.91
N ARG A 776 11.86 13.16 18.92
CA ARG A 776 11.37 11.85 18.49
C ARG A 776 11.13 11.87 16.98
N VAL A 777 11.56 10.83 16.31
CA VAL A 777 11.35 10.58 14.88
C VAL A 777 10.86 9.15 14.71
N LEU A 778 10.25 8.83 13.57
CA LEU A 778 9.86 7.46 13.23
C LEU A 778 11.09 6.56 13.27
N ALA A 779 10.88 5.35 13.76
CA ALA A 779 11.94 4.34 13.72
C ALA A 779 12.31 4.06 12.27
N ARG A 780 11.31 3.97 11.37
CA ARG A 780 11.44 3.72 9.91
C ARG A 780 11.35 5.05 9.13
N PRO A 781 12.45 5.78 8.93
CA PRO A 781 12.43 7.13 8.35
C PRO A 781 11.91 7.19 6.90
N ASN A 782 12.08 6.10 6.14
CA ASN A 782 11.63 6.03 4.75
C ASN A 782 10.09 5.95 4.60
N MET A 783 9.34 5.78 5.68
CA MET A 783 7.89 5.96 5.66
C MET A 783 7.49 7.37 5.23
N ARG A 784 8.30 8.38 5.58
CA ARG A 784 8.05 9.76 5.13
C ARG A 784 8.03 9.86 3.60
N LEU A 785 8.96 9.17 2.93
CA LEU A 785 8.98 9.12 1.47
C LEU A 785 7.76 8.41 0.90
N MET A 786 7.32 7.31 1.51
CA MET A 786 6.11 6.60 1.08
C MET A 786 4.85 7.48 1.16
N PHE A 787 4.72 8.25 2.24
CA PHE A 787 3.64 9.24 2.37
C PHE A 787 3.78 10.35 1.34
N ALA A 788 5.00 10.86 1.09
CA ALA A 788 5.23 11.86 0.04
C ALA A 788 4.78 11.36 -1.34
N VAL A 789 5.08 10.09 -1.68
CA VAL A 789 4.64 9.45 -2.94
C VAL A 789 3.12 9.44 -3.07
N GLY A 790 2.42 8.97 -2.04
CA GLY A 790 0.95 8.92 -2.05
C GLY A 790 0.32 10.32 -2.11
N LEU A 791 0.94 11.29 -1.43
CA LEU A 791 0.48 12.68 -1.42
C LEU A 791 0.74 13.39 -2.76
N GLN A 792 1.85 13.11 -3.45
CA GLN A 792 2.12 13.60 -4.81
C GLN A 792 1.03 13.14 -5.77
N ALA A 793 0.73 11.84 -5.83
CA ALA A 793 -0.31 11.32 -6.72
C ALA A 793 -1.68 11.94 -6.44
N ALA A 794 -2.00 12.21 -5.16
CA ALA A 794 -3.21 12.92 -4.77
C ALA A 794 -3.19 14.41 -5.16
N ALA A 795 -2.03 15.06 -5.06
CA ALA A 795 -1.81 16.45 -5.47
C ALA A 795 -1.95 16.59 -7.00
N ASP A 796 -1.33 15.71 -7.79
CA ASP A 796 -1.44 15.70 -9.25
C ASP A 796 -2.89 15.49 -9.70
N LEU A 797 -3.58 14.54 -9.07
CA LEU A 797 -5.01 14.32 -9.32
C LEU A 797 -5.84 15.57 -8.97
N SER A 798 -5.45 16.32 -7.93
CA SER A 798 -6.13 17.56 -7.54
C SER A 798 -5.83 18.76 -8.43
N ALA A 799 -4.67 18.79 -9.09
CA ALA A 799 -4.28 19.86 -10.00
C ALA A 799 -5.07 19.79 -11.33
N LEU A 800 -5.70 18.65 -11.62
CA LEU A 800 -6.54 18.46 -12.80
C LEU A 800 -7.79 19.35 -12.79
N SER A 801 -8.34 19.58 -13.98
CA SER A 801 -9.67 20.19 -14.10
C SER A 801 -10.73 19.33 -13.37
N PRO A 802 -11.79 19.91 -12.79
CA PRO A 802 -12.81 19.14 -12.07
C PRO A 802 -13.44 18.00 -12.91
N ALA A 803 -13.53 18.18 -14.23
CA ALA A 803 -14.02 17.15 -15.14
C ALA A 803 -13.02 15.99 -15.33
N SER A 804 -11.73 16.32 -15.53
CA SER A 804 -10.66 15.32 -15.62
C SER A 804 -10.48 14.56 -14.30
N GLN A 805 -10.49 15.28 -13.17
CA GLN A 805 -10.41 14.70 -11.84
C GLN A 805 -11.58 13.73 -11.59
N ALA A 806 -12.81 14.14 -11.91
CA ALA A 806 -13.99 13.26 -11.78
C ALA A 806 -13.86 12.00 -12.66
N CYS A 807 -13.35 12.14 -13.89
CA CYS A 807 -13.08 11.01 -14.79
C CYS A 807 -12.11 9.99 -14.18
N TYR A 808 -10.98 10.43 -13.64
CA TYR A 808 -10.01 9.54 -12.99
C TYR A 808 -10.57 8.92 -11.71
N ILE A 809 -11.32 9.67 -10.90
CA ILE A 809 -11.98 9.11 -9.72
C ILE A 809 -13.00 8.03 -10.12
N ASP A 810 -13.82 8.27 -11.15
CA ASP A 810 -14.74 7.27 -11.70
C ASP A 810 -13.98 6.03 -12.22
N GLN A 811 -12.84 6.24 -12.86
CA GLN A 811 -11.98 5.15 -13.36
C GLN A 811 -11.40 4.34 -12.20
N PHE A 812 -10.79 4.97 -11.20
CA PHE A 812 -10.28 4.27 -10.01
C PHE A 812 -11.38 3.56 -9.22
N GLN A 813 -12.59 4.13 -9.14
CA GLN A 813 -13.74 3.47 -8.53
C GLN A 813 -14.15 2.22 -9.31
N ARG A 814 -14.15 2.26 -10.65
CA ARG A 814 -14.41 1.08 -11.49
C ARG A 814 -13.31 0.03 -11.35
N ASP A 815 -12.04 0.43 -11.46
CA ASP A 815 -10.91 -0.49 -11.46
C ASP A 815 -10.75 -1.16 -10.10
N SER A 816 -10.85 -0.40 -9.00
CA SER A 816 -10.86 -0.97 -7.65
C SER A 816 -12.04 -1.92 -7.42
N GLN A 817 -13.23 -1.61 -7.94
CA GLN A 817 -14.38 -2.52 -7.86
C GLN A 817 -14.14 -3.79 -8.68
N THR A 818 -13.69 -3.67 -9.93
CA THR A 818 -13.40 -4.81 -10.81
C THR A 818 -12.35 -5.71 -10.18
N PHE A 819 -11.28 -5.14 -9.64
CA PHE A 819 -10.25 -5.89 -8.92
C PHE A 819 -10.83 -6.61 -7.70
N LEU A 820 -11.42 -5.86 -6.75
CA LEU A 820 -11.87 -6.40 -5.45
C LEU A 820 -12.99 -7.46 -5.59
N THR A 821 -13.92 -7.25 -6.52
CA THR A 821 -15.03 -8.19 -6.75
C THR A 821 -14.68 -9.30 -7.74
N GLY A 822 -13.60 -9.11 -8.51
CA GLY A 822 -13.22 -9.96 -9.62
C GLY A 822 -12.52 -11.26 -9.21
N ARG A 823 -12.19 -12.04 -10.24
CA ARG A 823 -11.51 -13.32 -10.11
C ARG A 823 -10.12 -13.16 -9.51
N ASN A 824 -9.35 -12.17 -9.95
CA ASN A 824 -7.95 -12.02 -9.54
C ASN A 824 -7.80 -11.84 -8.02
N PHE A 825 -8.64 -11.00 -7.41
CA PHE A 825 -8.61 -10.84 -5.96
C PHE A 825 -9.08 -12.10 -5.22
N ALA A 826 -10.12 -12.79 -5.73
CA ALA A 826 -10.56 -14.07 -5.16
C ALA A 826 -9.49 -15.17 -5.26
N THR A 827 -8.80 -15.28 -6.40
CA THR A 827 -7.67 -16.17 -6.62
C THR A 827 -6.51 -15.84 -5.68
N LEU A 828 -6.18 -14.56 -5.49
CA LEU A 828 -5.13 -14.13 -4.56
C LEU A 828 -5.44 -14.54 -3.11
N VAL A 829 -6.69 -14.38 -2.66
CA VAL A 829 -7.12 -14.85 -1.34
C VAL A 829 -7.07 -16.37 -1.23
N ARG A 830 -7.45 -17.12 -2.29
CA ARG A 830 -7.34 -18.59 -2.34
C ARG A 830 -5.89 -19.05 -2.24
N LEU A 831 -4.98 -18.44 -2.99
CA LEU A 831 -3.55 -18.72 -2.91
C LEU A 831 -3.03 -18.48 -1.48
N MET A 832 -3.33 -17.32 -0.87
CA MET A 832 -2.95 -17.06 0.52
C MET A 832 -3.51 -18.10 1.47
N LYS A 833 -4.76 -18.54 1.27
CA LYS A 833 -5.36 -19.61 2.07
C LYS A 833 -4.64 -20.94 1.89
N GLN A 834 -4.14 -21.23 0.70
CA GLN A 834 -3.32 -22.41 0.48
C GLN A 834 -1.98 -22.31 1.21
N PHE A 835 -1.28 -21.17 1.13
CA PHE A 835 -0.03 -20.95 1.84
C PHE A 835 -0.19 -21.20 3.36
N VAL A 836 -1.33 -20.81 3.94
CA VAL A 836 -1.64 -21.06 5.36
C VAL A 836 -1.78 -22.55 5.71
N VAL A 837 -2.37 -23.34 4.83
CA VAL A 837 -2.72 -24.75 5.12
C VAL A 837 -1.61 -25.72 4.68
N SER A 838 -0.81 -25.33 3.70
CA SER A 838 0.19 -26.19 3.09
C SER A 838 1.43 -26.38 3.98
N PRO A 839 1.88 -27.62 4.21
CA PRO A 839 3.17 -27.88 4.85
C PRO A 839 4.37 -27.50 3.96
N ASN A 840 4.16 -27.25 2.67
CA ASN A 840 5.19 -26.93 1.68
C ASN A 840 5.37 -25.42 1.45
N ALA A 841 4.59 -24.58 2.13
CA ALA A 841 4.62 -23.13 1.97
C ALA A 841 5.90 -22.48 2.51
N ALA A 842 6.34 -22.84 3.71
CA ALA A 842 7.40 -22.12 4.42
C ALA A 842 8.73 -21.98 3.62
N PRO A 843 9.26 -23.03 2.95
CA PRO A 843 10.47 -22.87 2.14
C PRO A 843 10.29 -21.90 0.96
N VAL A 844 9.09 -21.81 0.40
CA VAL A 844 8.77 -20.88 -0.70
C VAL A 844 8.65 -19.45 -0.17
N GLU A 845 8.02 -19.27 0.99
CA GLU A 845 7.89 -17.97 1.66
C GLU A 845 9.26 -17.41 2.07
N ASP A 846 10.13 -18.22 2.68
CA ASP A 846 11.51 -17.84 3.03
C ASP A 846 12.32 -17.42 1.80
N TRP A 847 12.13 -18.13 0.68
CA TRP A 847 12.78 -17.79 -0.57
C TRP A 847 12.26 -16.47 -1.14
N LEU A 848 10.94 -16.24 -1.14
CA LEU A 848 10.34 -14.95 -1.55
C LEU A 848 10.87 -13.78 -0.71
N VAL A 849 10.92 -13.93 0.63
CA VAL A 849 11.52 -12.92 1.52
C VAL A 849 12.97 -12.65 1.15
N SER A 850 13.73 -13.68 0.76
CA SER A 850 15.13 -13.53 0.35
C SER A 850 15.32 -12.79 -0.98
N LEU A 851 14.32 -12.79 -1.87
CA LEU A 851 14.33 -12.04 -3.12
C LEU A 851 13.97 -10.56 -2.90
N LEU A 852 13.19 -10.27 -1.87
CA LEU A 852 12.68 -8.93 -1.55
C LEU A 852 13.60 -8.11 -0.62
N ARG A 853 14.73 -8.68 -0.20
CA ARG A 853 15.72 -8.04 0.69
C ARG A 853 17.14 -8.17 0.19
N GLY A 854 17.95 -7.14 0.41
CA GLY A 854 19.38 -7.18 0.12
C GLY A 854 20.16 -8.05 1.10
N ARG A 855 21.34 -8.52 0.67
CA ARG A 855 22.27 -9.31 1.52
C ARG A 855 23.64 -8.61 1.62
N GLN A 856 24.25 -8.64 2.80
CA GLN A 856 25.58 -8.03 3.04
C GLN A 856 26.78 -8.91 2.64
N ALA A 857 26.58 -10.21 2.42
CA ALA A 857 27.63 -11.17 2.08
C ALA A 857 27.88 -11.22 0.56
N PRO A 858 29.09 -11.60 0.07
CA PRO A 858 29.54 -11.34 -1.31
C PRO A 858 28.92 -12.29 -2.37
N ALA A 859 27.80 -12.95 -2.06
CA ALA A 859 27.10 -13.79 -3.02
C ALA A 859 26.19 -12.93 -3.89
N VAL A 860 26.11 -13.28 -5.18
CA VAL A 860 25.20 -12.66 -6.15
C VAL A 860 23.79 -12.61 -5.55
N GLU A 861 23.19 -11.41 -5.50
CA GLU A 861 21.88 -11.17 -4.91
C GLU A 861 20.85 -10.84 -5.99
N ALA A 862 19.66 -11.44 -5.92
CA ALA A 862 18.58 -11.19 -6.89
C ALA A 862 17.87 -9.84 -6.66
N TYR A 863 17.94 -9.29 -5.44
CA TYR A 863 17.20 -8.09 -5.05
C TYR A 863 17.53 -6.84 -5.89
N GLY A 864 18.82 -6.61 -6.17
CA GLY A 864 19.26 -5.49 -7.02
C GLY A 864 18.71 -5.60 -8.44
N PRO A 865 18.97 -6.72 -9.14
CA PRO A 865 18.43 -6.98 -10.47
C PRO A 865 16.90 -6.89 -10.56
N ILE A 866 16.16 -7.42 -9.58
CA ILE A 866 14.69 -7.29 -9.53
C ILE A 866 14.28 -5.82 -9.54
N LEU A 867 14.90 -5.01 -8.68
CA LEU A 867 14.62 -3.58 -8.61
C LEU A 867 15.04 -2.84 -9.88
N GLN A 868 16.16 -3.19 -10.49
CA GLN A 868 16.64 -2.59 -11.75
C GLN A 868 15.65 -2.88 -12.89
N LEU A 869 15.21 -4.12 -13.05
CA LEU A 869 14.22 -4.51 -14.06
C LEU A 869 12.85 -3.86 -13.80
N THR A 870 12.41 -3.82 -12.54
CA THR A 870 11.16 -3.15 -12.16
C THR A 870 11.23 -1.64 -12.42
N ALA A 871 12.36 -1.01 -12.09
CA ALA A 871 12.59 0.40 -12.34
C ALA A 871 12.69 0.68 -13.85
N ALA A 872 13.35 -0.17 -14.63
CA ALA A 872 13.42 -0.04 -16.08
C ALA A 872 12.03 -0.15 -16.72
N ALA A 873 11.21 -1.12 -16.29
CA ALA A 873 9.82 -1.26 -16.74
C ALA A 873 8.96 -0.05 -16.35
N ALA A 874 9.13 0.47 -15.14
CA ALA A 874 8.44 1.70 -14.69
C ALA A 874 8.95 2.97 -15.39
N SER A 875 10.11 2.89 -16.07
CA SER A 875 10.79 4.03 -16.70
C SER A 875 10.68 4.06 -18.22
N ALA A 876 10.23 2.96 -18.83
CA ALA A 876 10.12 2.85 -20.26
C ALA A 876 8.80 3.50 -20.70
N ASP A 877 8.88 4.57 -21.50
CA ASP A 877 7.73 5.18 -22.19
C ASP A 877 7.30 4.26 -23.35
N ILE A 878 6.88 3.05 -23.00
CA ILE A 878 6.36 2.07 -23.96
C ILE A 878 4.89 2.41 -24.14
N ALA A 879 4.50 2.71 -25.38
CA ALA A 879 3.10 2.86 -25.77
C ALA A 879 2.32 1.65 -25.20
N GLY A 880 1.32 1.90 -24.34
CA GLY A 880 0.68 0.84 -23.52
C GLY A 880 0.09 -0.32 -24.34
N ASP A 881 -0.16 -0.09 -25.62
CA ASP A 881 -0.54 -1.03 -26.66
C ASP A 881 0.53 -2.10 -26.96
N ASP A 882 1.83 -1.79 -26.92
CA ASP A 882 2.92 -2.74 -27.19
C ASP A 882 3.11 -3.73 -26.03
N LEU A 883 3.20 -3.22 -24.79
CA LEU A 883 3.26 -4.06 -23.58
C LEU A 883 2.01 -4.93 -23.44
N SER A 884 0.82 -4.39 -23.75
CA SER A 884 -0.42 -5.16 -23.71
C SER A 884 -0.44 -6.30 -24.74
N SER A 885 0.17 -6.11 -25.91
CA SER A 885 0.23 -7.13 -26.96
C SER A 885 1.18 -8.26 -26.57
N VAL A 886 2.37 -7.94 -26.03
CA VAL A 886 3.31 -8.95 -25.50
C VAL A 886 2.75 -9.66 -24.27
N ALA A 887 2.13 -8.91 -23.34
CA ALA A 887 1.44 -9.50 -22.19
C ALA A 887 0.31 -10.42 -22.67
N SER A 888 -0.52 -10.01 -23.63
CA SER A 888 -1.62 -10.85 -24.16
C SER A 888 -1.12 -12.12 -24.84
N TRP A 889 0.05 -12.08 -25.50
CA TRP A 889 0.68 -13.26 -26.05
C TRP A 889 1.25 -14.17 -24.96
N LEU A 890 1.98 -13.62 -23.98
CA LEU A 890 2.45 -14.38 -22.82
C LEU A 890 1.29 -15.03 -22.07
N GLN A 891 0.15 -14.34 -21.96
CA GLN A 891 -1.09 -14.86 -21.40
C GLN A 891 -1.68 -16.01 -22.23
N ARG A 892 -1.74 -15.87 -23.56
CA ARG A 892 -2.22 -16.93 -24.47
C ARG A 892 -1.31 -18.16 -24.43
N VAL A 893 0.00 -17.95 -24.49
CA VAL A 893 1.00 -19.02 -24.38
C VAL A 893 0.89 -19.71 -23.04
N ALA A 894 0.86 -18.98 -21.93
CA ALA A 894 0.74 -19.58 -20.59
C ALA A 894 -0.59 -20.33 -20.40
N LYS A 895 -1.69 -19.90 -21.06
CA LYS A 895 -2.98 -20.59 -21.02
C LYS A 895 -2.98 -21.89 -21.84
N ASP A 896 -2.39 -21.90 -23.02
CA ASP A 896 -2.31 -23.10 -23.86
C ASP A 896 -1.25 -24.09 -23.35
N ASN A 897 -0.28 -23.59 -22.57
CA ASN A 897 0.84 -24.33 -22.00
C ASN A 897 0.75 -24.56 -20.48
N GLU A 898 -0.46 -24.56 -19.90
CA GLU A 898 -0.69 -24.85 -18.47
C GLU A 898 -0.02 -26.17 -18.04
N SER A 899 -0.10 -27.20 -18.90
CA SER A 899 0.62 -28.46 -18.72
C SER A 899 2.14 -28.33 -18.82
N THR A 900 2.63 -27.51 -19.76
CA THR A 900 4.06 -27.27 -19.99
C THR A 900 4.73 -26.59 -18.81
N ALA A 901 4.11 -25.59 -18.18
CA ALA A 901 4.67 -24.94 -17.00
C ALA A 901 4.89 -25.95 -15.86
N MET A 902 3.91 -26.84 -15.66
CA MET A 902 4.02 -27.92 -14.68
C MET A 902 5.07 -28.95 -15.08
N THR A 903 5.06 -29.41 -16.33
CA THR A 903 6.02 -30.39 -16.83
C THR A 903 7.44 -29.83 -16.79
N THR A 904 7.63 -28.52 -17.03
CA THR A 904 8.93 -27.84 -16.90
C THR A 904 9.42 -27.86 -15.46
N LEU A 905 8.57 -27.50 -14.50
CA LEU A 905 8.92 -27.52 -13.08
C LEU A 905 9.15 -28.95 -12.57
N VAL A 906 8.36 -29.92 -13.05
CA VAL A 906 8.53 -31.35 -12.75
C VAL A 906 9.84 -31.87 -13.34
N ALA A 907 10.15 -31.55 -14.59
CA ALA A 907 11.40 -31.93 -15.25
C ALA A 907 12.61 -31.38 -14.51
N LEU A 908 12.54 -30.10 -14.14
CA LEU A 908 13.63 -29.42 -13.44
C LEU A 908 13.81 -29.96 -12.02
N ASP A 909 12.72 -30.19 -11.28
CA ASP A 909 12.78 -30.83 -9.96
C ASP A 909 13.29 -32.27 -10.08
N ASP A 910 12.77 -33.08 -11.00
CA ASP A 910 13.22 -34.47 -11.20
C ASP A 910 14.71 -34.53 -11.58
N MET A 911 15.19 -33.61 -12.43
CA MET A 911 16.63 -33.47 -12.73
C MET A 911 17.44 -33.08 -11.49
N ILE A 912 16.98 -32.12 -10.69
CA ILE A 912 17.71 -31.67 -9.50
C ILE A 912 17.67 -32.71 -8.36
N GLN A 913 16.58 -33.46 -8.21
CA GLN A 913 16.46 -34.54 -7.23
C GLN A 913 17.29 -35.78 -7.62
N SER A 914 17.44 -36.05 -8.92
CA SER A 914 18.28 -37.13 -9.43
C SER A 914 19.78 -36.78 -9.47
N ASP A 915 20.12 -35.50 -9.34
CA ASP A 915 21.47 -34.97 -9.27
C ASP A 915 22.10 -35.10 -7.86
N THR A 916 22.51 -36.32 -7.52
CA THR A 916 23.11 -36.64 -6.20
C THR A 916 24.45 -35.96 -5.92
N SER A 917 25.19 -35.51 -6.95
CA SER A 917 26.47 -34.80 -6.82
C SER A 917 26.31 -33.27 -6.84
N GLY A 918 25.11 -32.75 -7.11
CA GLY A 918 24.84 -31.31 -7.23
C GLY A 918 25.45 -30.68 -8.49
N ALA A 919 25.84 -31.50 -9.48
CA ALA A 919 26.50 -31.08 -10.71
C ALA A 919 25.59 -30.23 -11.60
N THR A 920 24.30 -30.54 -11.72
CA THR A 920 23.31 -29.76 -12.50
C THR A 920 23.13 -28.37 -11.93
N VAL A 921 22.98 -28.25 -10.61
CA VAL A 921 22.89 -26.94 -9.94
C VAL A 921 24.19 -26.16 -10.09
N GLN A 922 25.33 -26.84 -10.04
CA GLN A 922 26.64 -26.22 -10.25
C GLN A 922 26.85 -25.75 -11.70
N ILE A 923 26.41 -26.53 -12.70
CA ILE A 923 26.42 -26.13 -14.11
C ILE A 923 25.56 -24.88 -14.31
N LEU A 924 24.32 -24.88 -13.80
CA LEU A 924 23.43 -23.73 -13.88
C LEU A 924 24.07 -22.49 -13.25
N ARG A 925 24.69 -22.62 -12.07
CA ARG A 925 25.43 -21.53 -11.41
C ARG A 925 26.62 -21.04 -12.24
N ASN A 926 27.40 -21.95 -12.83
CA ASN A 926 28.54 -21.57 -13.67
C ASN A 926 28.10 -20.86 -14.96
N LEU A 927 26.93 -21.21 -15.51
CA LEU A 927 26.39 -20.61 -16.73
C LEU A 927 25.98 -19.14 -16.58
N VAL A 928 25.46 -18.79 -15.40
CA VAL A 928 24.94 -17.44 -15.11
C VAL A 928 25.91 -16.59 -14.29
N GLY A 929 26.87 -17.21 -13.60
CA GLY A 929 27.89 -16.51 -12.83
C GLY A 929 28.96 -15.86 -13.72
N PRO A 930 29.85 -15.02 -13.14
CA PRO A 930 30.96 -14.40 -13.86
C PRO A 930 31.78 -15.46 -14.59
N GLY A 931 31.89 -15.30 -15.91
CA GLY A 931 32.53 -16.29 -16.78
C GLY A 931 34.02 -16.01 -17.02
N PRO A 932 34.71 -16.92 -17.71
CA PRO A 932 36.14 -16.81 -18.02
C PRO A 932 36.40 -15.98 -19.29
N ALA A 933 35.35 -15.38 -19.86
CA ALA A 933 35.45 -14.55 -21.05
C ALA A 933 36.36 -13.34 -20.79
N THR A 934 36.90 -12.74 -21.86
CA THR A 934 37.87 -11.64 -21.74
C THR A 934 37.33 -10.39 -21.05
N ASP A 935 36.03 -10.20 -21.11
CA ASP A 935 35.26 -9.16 -20.43
C ASP A 935 34.64 -9.64 -19.10
N GLY A 936 34.80 -10.91 -18.73
CA GLY A 936 34.17 -11.50 -17.54
C GLY A 936 32.67 -11.76 -17.69
N ALA A 937 32.12 -11.69 -18.91
CA ALA A 937 30.73 -11.99 -19.20
C ALA A 937 30.35 -13.42 -18.80
N ALA A 938 29.11 -13.60 -18.32
CA ALA A 938 28.59 -14.91 -17.96
C ALA A 938 28.54 -15.83 -19.19
N PRO A 939 28.84 -17.13 -19.08
CA PRO A 939 28.81 -18.04 -20.23
C PRO A 939 27.51 -17.96 -21.05
N VAL A 940 26.35 -17.83 -20.39
CA VAL A 940 25.06 -17.69 -21.07
C VAL A 940 24.98 -16.44 -21.94
N SER A 941 25.55 -15.31 -21.49
CA SER A 941 25.58 -14.08 -22.27
C SER A 941 26.54 -14.18 -23.45
N VAL A 942 27.67 -14.87 -23.29
CA VAL A 942 28.62 -15.16 -24.38
C VAL A 942 27.95 -16.04 -25.43
N PHE A 943 27.21 -17.09 -25.01
CA PHE A 943 26.47 -17.95 -25.92
C PHE A 943 25.36 -17.19 -26.65
N ALA A 944 24.58 -16.37 -25.94
CA ALA A 944 23.52 -15.57 -26.53
C ALA A 944 24.06 -14.54 -27.53
N ALA A 945 25.14 -13.83 -27.21
CA ALA A 945 25.79 -12.89 -28.12
C ALA A 945 26.34 -13.59 -29.36
N THR A 946 27.03 -14.72 -29.16
CA THR A 946 27.58 -15.53 -30.26
C THR A 946 26.46 -16.02 -31.20
N LEU A 947 25.38 -16.56 -30.65
CA LEU A 947 24.24 -17.04 -31.42
C LEU A 947 23.47 -15.89 -32.08
N GLY A 948 23.33 -14.75 -31.41
CA GLY A 948 22.70 -13.54 -31.95
C GLY A 948 23.46 -12.98 -33.15
N ASP A 949 24.79 -12.91 -33.08
CA ASP A 949 25.62 -12.46 -34.20
C ASP A 949 25.53 -13.41 -35.39
N VAL A 950 25.50 -14.73 -35.15
CA VAL A 950 25.27 -15.74 -36.19
C VAL A 950 23.86 -15.63 -36.80
N ALA A 951 22.84 -15.37 -35.98
CA ALA A 951 21.44 -15.22 -36.42
C ALA A 951 21.16 -13.88 -37.11
N SER A 952 22.00 -12.86 -36.90
CA SER A 952 21.87 -11.54 -37.52
C SER A 952 22.25 -11.50 -39.01
N VAL A 953 22.70 -12.63 -39.56
CA VAL A 953 23.02 -12.80 -40.98
C VAL A 953 21.72 -12.88 -41.79
N ASP A 954 21.37 -11.80 -42.48
CA ASP A 954 20.15 -11.70 -43.30
C ASP A 954 20.15 -12.70 -44.48
N THR A 955 18.98 -13.27 -44.77
CA THR A 955 18.71 -14.17 -45.92
C THR A 955 18.11 -13.42 -47.12
N GLY A 956 17.89 -12.10 -47.01
CA GLY A 956 17.51 -11.19 -48.09
C GLY A 956 18.70 -10.57 -48.83
N ASN A 957 18.94 -11.03 -50.07
CA ASN A 957 19.87 -10.52 -51.09
C ASN A 957 21.08 -9.66 -50.62
N SER A 958 22.20 -10.37 -50.45
CA SER A 958 23.60 -9.93 -50.54
C SER A 958 24.24 -9.24 -49.34
N CYS A 959 24.38 -10.00 -48.25
CA CYS A 959 25.55 -10.05 -47.36
C CYS A 959 26.30 -8.74 -47.08
N GLU A 960 25.59 -7.65 -46.77
CA GLU A 960 26.14 -6.49 -46.08
C GLU A 960 25.11 -5.83 -45.14
N MET A 961 25.63 -5.45 -43.97
CA MET A 961 25.14 -4.53 -42.93
C MET A 961 23.96 -4.94 -42.04
N ARG A 962 24.20 -4.77 -40.72
CA ARG A 962 23.22 -4.68 -39.62
C ARG A 962 22.02 -3.83 -40.07
N GLU A 963 20.93 -4.47 -40.45
CA GLU A 963 19.62 -3.84 -40.46
C GLU A 963 18.91 -4.10 -39.12
N LEU A 964 18.11 -3.13 -38.70
CA LEU A 964 17.26 -3.18 -37.53
C LEU A 964 16.37 -4.43 -37.58
N VAL A 965 16.18 -5.09 -36.43
CA VAL A 965 15.29 -6.26 -36.30
C VAL A 965 13.90 -5.89 -36.84
N THR A 966 13.46 -6.54 -37.92
CA THR A 966 12.13 -6.33 -38.53
C THR A 966 11.19 -7.49 -38.21
N VAL A 967 9.88 -7.24 -38.26
CA VAL A 967 8.85 -8.28 -38.04
C VAL A 967 9.04 -9.51 -38.95
N PRO A 968 9.31 -9.37 -40.27
CA PRO A 968 9.55 -10.53 -41.14
C PRO A 968 10.81 -11.32 -40.78
N MET A 969 11.86 -10.67 -40.28
CA MET A 969 13.09 -11.33 -39.84
C MET A 969 12.85 -12.16 -38.57
N LEU A 970 12.13 -11.58 -37.59
CA LEU A 970 11.83 -12.25 -36.32
C LEU A 970 10.89 -13.44 -36.54
N GLU A 971 9.91 -13.29 -37.42
CA GLU A 971 9.03 -14.38 -37.88
C GLU A 971 9.83 -15.55 -38.46
N TYR A 972 10.77 -15.28 -39.37
CA TYR A 972 11.63 -16.31 -39.96
C TYR A 972 12.49 -17.06 -38.91
N VAL A 973 13.10 -16.35 -37.96
CA VAL A 973 13.93 -16.97 -36.92
C VAL A 973 13.09 -17.86 -36.00
N VAL A 974 11.93 -17.39 -35.56
CA VAL A 974 11.05 -18.12 -34.65
C VAL A 974 10.43 -19.35 -35.33
N THR A 975 10.08 -19.26 -36.62
CA THR A 975 9.63 -20.43 -37.40
C THR A 975 10.72 -21.50 -37.48
N ASN A 976 11.96 -21.14 -37.85
CA ASN A 976 13.04 -22.13 -37.97
C ASN A 976 13.41 -22.77 -36.61
N LEU A 977 13.41 -21.99 -35.53
CA LEU A 977 13.69 -22.49 -34.19
C LEU A 977 12.59 -23.45 -33.71
N SER A 978 11.32 -23.10 -33.92
CA SER A 978 10.20 -23.98 -33.58
C SER A 978 10.22 -25.28 -34.40
N GLU A 979 10.47 -25.21 -35.72
CA GLU A 979 10.62 -26.38 -36.58
C GLU A 979 11.78 -27.30 -36.13
N PHE A 980 12.92 -26.73 -35.73
CA PHE A 980 14.05 -27.51 -35.22
C PHE A 980 13.75 -28.22 -33.89
N LEU A 981 13.03 -27.55 -32.98
CA LEU A 981 12.64 -28.14 -31.70
C LEU A 981 11.59 -29.25 -31.86
N LEU A 982 10.70 -29.12 -32.85
CA LEU A 982 9.61 -30.06 -33.13
C LEU A 982 9.97 -31.19 -34.11
N ASP A 983 11.14 -31.15 -34.76
CA ASP A 983 11.54 -32.18 -35.73
C ASP A 983 12.00 -33.49 -35.05
N ASP A 984 11.13 -34.50 -35.14
CA ASP A 984 11.34 -35.87 -34.64
C ASP A 984 12.51 -36.63 -35.26
N VAL A 985 12.99 -36.21 -36.44
CA VAL A 985 13.93 -36.93 -37.31
C VAL A 985 15.31 -36.26 -37.32
N ASN A 986 15.38 -34.94 -37.54
CA ASN A 986 16.65 -34.20 -37.62
C ASN A 986 16.80 -33.12 -36.53
N GLY A 987 15.77 -32.92 -35.72
CA GLY A 987 15.76 -31.94 -34.63
C GLY A 987 16.38 -32.47 -33.34
N ILE A 988 16.19 -31.69 -32.28
CA ILE A 988 16.73 -31.96 -30.94
C ILE A 988 16.25 -33.32 -30.36
N THR A 989 15.08 -33.80 -30.77
CA THR A 989 14.53 -35.10 -30.38
C THR A 989 15.38 -36.29 -30.87
N SER A 990 16.08 -36.13 -31.99
CA SER A 990 17.05 -37.14 -32.47
C SER A 990 18.29 -37.23 -31.58
N ILE A 991 18.71 -36.11 -30.99
CA ILE A 991 19.84 -36.03 -30.05
C ILE A 991 19.47 -36.76 -28.75
N TRP A 992 18.26 -36.54 -28.22
CA TRP A 992 17.80 -37.23 -27.01
C TRP A 992 17.71 -38.75 -27.17
N LYS A 993 17.23 -39.23 -28.33
CA LYS A 993 17.22 -40.66 -28.67
C LYS A 993 18.64 -41.25 -28.70
N LEU A 994 19.64 -40.48 -29.13
CA LEU A 994 21.03 -40.90 -29.11
C LEU A 994 21.58 -41.02 -27.68
N VAL A 995 21.29 -40.03 -26.83
CA VAL A 995 21.71 -40.03 -25.40
C VAL A 995 21.09 -41.20 -24.64
N GLY A 996 19.79 -41.46 -24.83
CA GLY A 996 19.09 -42.57 -24.17
C GLY A 996 19.53 -43.97 -24.62
N THR A 997 20.16 -44.11 -25.79
CA THR A 997 20.62 -45.40 -26.35
C THR A 997 22.09 -45.71 -26.06
N LEU A 998 22.89 -44.73 -25.65
CA LEU A 998 24.31 -44.88 -25.32
C LEU A 998 24.59 -45.37 -23.89
N ALA A 999 23.57 -45.50 -23.04
CA ALA A 999 23.71 -46.02 -21.68
C ALA A 999 23.99 -47.55 -21.68
N PRO A 1000 25.05 -48.04 -20.99
CA PRO A 1000 25.24 -49.47 -20.81
C PRO A 1000 24.11 -50.04 -19.92
N HIS A 1001 23.49 -51.12 -20.37
CA HIS A 1001 22.54 -51.92 -19.58
C HIS A 1001 23.14 -52.43 -18.26
#